data_AF-A0A1V9YB25-F1
#
_entry.id   AF-A0A1V9YB25-F1
#
_cell.length_a   1.000
_cell.length_b   1.000
_cell.length_c   1.000
_cell.angle_alpha   90.00
_cell.angle_beta   90.00
_cell.angle_gamma   90.00
#
_symmetry.space_group_name_H-M   'P 1'
#
loop_
_entity.id
_entity.type
_entity.pdbx_description
1 polymer ?
#
loop_
_entity_poly.entity_id
_entity_poly.type
_entity_poly.pdbx_seq_one_letter_code
_entity_poly.pdbx_strand_id
1 'polypeptide(L)'
;MDEYIVGRALYEEAHGPVHKVLHRPRGRFFSMRIYDRDRMTFEDEIDLQHEVEVLRDLAHPHIFQVHALFTEADHYYVIGDLIEGGNVFDRLVDKESYSEREARDLIKTILETIAFVHDQGYMHRHLQPNVIKLASVHDDMNIKIADFTGAARTDNEHTDIVGSPDYVAPEIIANAATYSPYGPPVDIWAIGVMAYVFLCGYTPFYGQDQDELFADILRGDLTFYDDEWATISMSAKHCIAQMLVVDPTQRATAHELLQHPWMTDHKVASTPLRNAHEELRRLHLQRKFRAAVLTVTATVALQRACCAPAVVPRLVRQDSVIVPYVADSESPSAALLREYAISPVTLGEGKAMVAREAVEIATGQHYVVKFYEKELMTFDDEIDLNRQVDVLKRLDHLDVERLHHYYAESDHYCLMTDVAAGGDLFERIVAKDDGYSERDARALIQRLLSAVAHCHARGVVHRNIKPESILLRSTENDIDMVLTHFNLATVDDGNLTTVCGSFDYVAPEVIANLKRVKAYGPGVDIWSIGVLTYVLLSGYLPFFGSDQSSLFASIARGAFVFDSPYWDAVTDDAKGIIAAMLAVDPATRPSAAALLDHAWFKAEHVAATPLTAAKDELRRVLLKRKFRAVVRTVKAAMTLSRLVQSTSRPDSGFHAQYELDGRVGVDGHGTLHLGTTKDSGSPVHVVVYNPATLSEAAIAVVRDHVERLRRLDHPHTPKVLDVFKAEPDGLEYVVLEAILGDQLFDRIVEKDCYSEAEARALVRSLLDAVVHCHAAGVTHSNLKPETIVLTKPDDDAWLVLTNFGRPATRALDYVAPEALFRAVQASGDDKVFDEPPADVWSVGVITYVLLCGYLPFHGVNQFHLFKQIKRGKVVFDAPYWDAISPSAKAFICAALVVDPAQRATAETLRHHDWIAAAKVPTTSLHVNEELRRLQARRKLKGVLSAVKTSVSLSRLLCAKPVATA
;
A
#
# COMPACT_ATOMS: atom_id res chain seq x y z
N MET A 1 -39.72 -4.62 16.23
CA MET A 1 -38.70 -5.66 16.46
C MET A 1 -39.23 -6.93 17.15
N ASP A 2 -40.24 -6.83 18.02
CA ASP A 2 -40.80 -7.93 18.85
C ASP A 2 -41.45 -9.12 18.12
N GLU A 3 -41.21 -9.30 16.83
CA GLU A 3 -41.63 -10.48 16.07
C GLU A 3 -40.44 -11.30 15.59
N TYR A 4 -39.22 -10.79 15.74
CA TYR A 4 -38.00 -11.44 15.26
C TYR A 4 -37.17 -11.97 16.44
N ILE A 5 -36.61 -13.17 16.28
CA ILE A 5 -35.60 -13.74 17.18
C ILE A 5 -34.26 -13.61 16.47
N VAL A 6 -33.34 -12.84 17.07
CA VAL A 6 -32.00 -12.64 16.52
C VAL A 6 -31.14 -13.85 16.85
N GLY A 7 -30.61 -14.49 15.81
CA GLY A 7 -29.65 -15.59 15.91
C GLY A 7 -28.22 -15.09 15.72
N ARG A 8 -27.30 -16.03 15.46
CA ARG A 8 -25.87 -15.73 15.21
C ARG A 8 -25.67 -14.76 14.02
N ALA A 9 -24.59 -13.99 14.08
CA ALA A 9 -24.06 -13.30 12.91
C ALA A 9 -23.66 -14.33 11.84
N LEU A 10 -23.94 -14.02 10.57
CA LEU A 10 -23.64 -14.88 9.42
C LEU A 10 -22.30 -14.50 8.79
N TYR A 11 -22.09 -13.20 8.59
CA TYR A 11 -20.89 -12.61 7.99
C TYR A 11 -20.88 -11.10 8.26
N GLU A 12 -19.72 -10.48 8.06
CA GLU A 12 -19.48 -9.06 8.31
C GLU A 12 -19.53 -8.28 6.99
N GLU A 13 -20.26 -7.16 6.95
CA GLU A 13 -20.29 -6.19 5.84
C GLU A 13 -19.71 -4.84 6.29
N ALA A 14 -19.45 -3.92 5.36
CA ALA A 14 -18.82 -2.61 5.65
C ALA A 14 -19.58 -1.76 6.70
N HIS A 15 -20.88 -2.00 6.86
CA HIS A 15 -21.75 -1.29 7.81
C HIS A 15 -22.09 -2.11 9.06
N GLY A 16 -21.48 -3.29 9.25
CA GLY A 16 -21.63 -4.11 10.45
C GLY A 16 -22.06 -5.56 10.16
N PRO A 17 -22.23 -6.37 11.22
CA PRO A 17 -22.56 -7.80 11.12
C PRO A 17 -24.00 -8.04 10.68
N VAL A 18 -24.16 -8.94 9.70
CA VAL A 18 -25.47 -9.40 9.21
C VAL A 18 -25.91 -10.59 10.05
N HIS A 19 -27.06 -10.48 10.73
CA HIS A 19 -27.59 -11.52 11.60
C HIS A 19 -28.62 -12.39 10.90
N LYS A 20 -28.62 -13.71 11.19
CA LYS A 20 -29.75 -14.58 10.83
C LYS A 20 -30.87 -14.35 11.83
N VAL A 21 -32.07 -14.03 11.38
CA VAL A 21 -33.22 -13.78 12.26
C VAL A 21 -34.40 -14.65 11.91
N LEU A 22 -35.10 -15.18 12.92
CA LEU A 22 -36.33 -15.96 12.75
C LEU A 22 -37.54 -15.06 12.97
N HIS A 23 -38.38 -14.90 11.96
CA HIS A 23 -39.68 -14.23 12.12
C HIS A 23 -40.66 -15.20 12.80
N ARG A 24 -40.97 -14.96 14.08
CA ARG A 24 -41.81 -15.83 14.92
C ARG A 24 -43.17 -16.15 14.29
N PRO A 25 -43.91 -15.17 13.73
CA PRO A 25 -45.23 -15.44 13.15
C PRO A 25 -45.20 -16.30 11.88
N ARG A 26 -44.16 -16.16 11.04
CA ARG A 26 -44.05 -16.88 9.76
C ARG A 26 -43.21 -18.15 9.85
N GLY A 27 -42.42 -18.33 10.90
CA GLY A 27 -41.48 -19.45 11.04
C GLY A 27 -40.40 -19.49 9.96
N ARG A 28 -40.07 -18.35 9.33
CA ARG A 28 -39.06 -18.25 8.25
C ARG A 28 -37.87 -17.42 8.71
N PHE A 29 -36.69 -17.78 8.19
CA PHE A 29 -35.44 -17.06 8.44
C PHE A 29 -35.22 -15.94 7.43
N PHE A 30 -34.65 -14.85 7.91
CA PHE A 30 -34.26 -13.65 7.17
C PHE A 30 -32.86 -13.23 7.57
N SER A 31 -32.28 -12.27 6.85
CA SER A 31 -31.12 -11.52 7.31
C SER A 31 -31.57 -10.23 8.00
N MET A 32 -30.79 -9.75 8.97
CA MET A 32 -30.98 -8.46 9.60
C MET A 32 -29.66 -7.70 9.64
N ARG A 33 -29.64 -6.52 9.04
CA ARG A 33 -28.57 -5.53 9.15
C ARG A 33 -28.94 -4.52 10.23
N ILE A 34 -28.00 -4.20 11.12
CA ILE A 34 -28.21 -3.26 12.23
C ILE A 34 -27.24 -2.10 12.02
N TYR A 35 -27.76 -0.88 11.91
CA TYR A 35 -26.97 0.34 11.74
C TYR A 35 -27.13 1.22 12.98
N ASP A 36 -26.00 1.60 13.59
CA ASP A 36 -25.95 2.50 14.75
C ASP A 36 -26.07 3.95 14.29
N ARG A 37 -27.16 4.62 14.69
CA ARG A 37 -27.50 5.98 14.27
C ARG A 37 -26.52 7.03 14.79
N ASP A 38 -25.88 6.78 15.93
CA ASP A 38 -24.88 7.71 16.51
C ASP A 38 -23.53 7.63 15.78
N ARG A 39 -23.29 6.55 15.03
CA ARG A 39 -22.09 6.35 14.20
C ARG A 39 -22.30 6.73 12.74
N MET A 40 -23.54 6.91 12.31
CA MET A 40 -23.87 7.33 10.95
C MET A 40 -23.70 8.83 10.80
N THR A 41 -23.03 9.24 9.73
CA THR A 41 -23.09 10.62 9.30
C THR A 41 -24.46 10.92 8.68
N PHE A 42 -24.78 12.20 8.52
CA PHE A 42 -25.98 12.62 7.81
C PHE A 42 -26.03 12.07 6.36
N GLU A 43 -24.86 11.91 5.73
CA GLU A 43 -24.72 11.34 4.38
C GLU A 43 -25.00 9.83 4.40
N ASP A 44 -24.46 9.07 5.38
CA ASP A 44 -24.73 7.63 5.52
C ASP A 44 -26.22 7.33 5.75
N GLU A 45 -26.91 8.19 6.53
CA GLU A 45 -28.34 8.03 6.81
C GLU A 45 -29.19 8.27 5.55
N ILE A 46 -28.77 9.20 4.68
CA ILE A 46 -29.38 9.43 3.37
C ILE A 46 -29.13 8.24 2.44
N ASP A 47 -27.90 7.74 2.38
CA ASP A 47 -27.53 6.63 1.50
C ASP A 47 -28.26 5.34 1.88
N LEU A 48 -28.41 5.05 3.18
CA LEU A 48 -29.19 3.91 3.68
C LEU A 48 -30.67 4.04 3.31
N GLN A 49 -31.26 5.22 3.48
CA GLN A 49 -32.66 5.46 3.12
C GLN A 49 -32.87 5.29 1.62
N HIS A 50 -31.98 5.87 0.81
CA HIS A 50 -32.01 5.76 -0.64
C HIS A 50 -31.86 4.30 -1.11
N GLU A 51 -30.91 3.54 -0.57
CA GLU A 51 -30.73 2.11 -0.89
C GLU A 51 -31.99 1.30 -0.54
N VAL A 52 -32.56 1.51 0.65
CA VAL A 52 -33.78 0.81 1.07
C VAL A 52 -34.99 1.17 0.19
N GLU A 53 -35.10 2.42 -0.25
CA GLU A 53 -36.14 2.86 -1.19
C GLU A 53 -36.00 2.17 -2.55
N VAL A 54 -34.80 2.19 -3.13
CA VAL A 54 -34.50 1.50 -4.40
C VAL A 54 -34.84 0.01 -4.30
N LEU A 55 -34.38 -0.68 -3.26
CA LEU A 55 -34.61 -2.12 -3.08
C LEU A 55 -36.07 -2.49 -2.78
N ARG A 56 -36.87 -1.56 -2.26
CA ARG A 56 -38.32 -1.75 -2.10
C ARG A 56 -39.06 -1.67 -3.42
N ASP A 57 -38.61 -0.82 -4.34
CA ASP A 57 -39.21 -0.65 -5.66
C ASP A 57 -38.80 -1.79 -6.63
N LEU A 58 -37.63 -2.41 -6.41
CA LEU A 58 -37.07 -3.47 -7.26
C LEU A 58 -37.42 -4.89 -6.78
N ALA A 59 -38.65 -5.34 -7.03
CA ALA A 59 -39.07 -6.71 -6.71
C ALA A 59 -38.70 -7.74 -7.80
N HIS A 60 -37.58 -8.45 -7.62
CA HIS A 60 -37.11 -9.46 -8.58
C HIS A 60 -36.43 -10.68 -7.88
N PRO A 61 -36.57 -11.92 -8.39
CA PRO A 61 -35.99 -13.12 -7.75
C PRO A 61 -34.49 -13.04 -7.51
N HIS A 62 -33.75 -12.41 -8.44
CA HIS A 62 -32.29 -12.27 -8.41
C HIS A 62 -31.80 -10.93 -7.84
N ILE A 63 -32.69 -10.14 -7.24
CA ILE A 63 -32.34 -8.94 -6.46
C ILE A 63 -32.57 -9.26 -4.98
N PHE A 64 -31.74 -8.70 -4.10
CA PHE A 64 -31.95 -8.79 -2.66
C PHE A 64 -33.20 -8.01 -2.26
N GLN A 65 -34.18 -8.69 -1.68
CA GLN A 65 -35.41 -8.03 -1.25
C GLN A 65 -35.27 -7.50 0.18
N VAL A 66 -35.57 -6.21 0.38
CA VAL A 66 -35.83 -5.64 1.71
C VAL A 66 -37.27 -5.93 2.10
N HIS A 67 -37.46 -6.63 3.21
CA HIS A 67 -38.77 -7.03 3.75
C HIS A 67 -39.31 -6.06 4.80
N ALA A 68 -38.42 -5.44 5.59
CA ALA A 68 -38.81 -4.44 6.59
C ALA A 68 -37.65 -3.49 6.92
N LEU A 69 -37.99 -2.26 7.30
CA LEU A 69 -37.08 -1.30 7.94
C LEU A 69 -37.72 -0.94 9.28
N PHE A 70 -36.99 -1.12 10.38
CA PHE A 70 -37.38 -0.61 11.69
C PHE A 70 -36.44 0.50 12.09
N THR A 71 -37.01 1.58 12.61
CA THR A 71 -36.26 2.72 13.14
C THR A 71 -36.52 2.81 14.63
N GLU A 72 -35.46 2.71 15.41
CA GLU A 72 -35.46 2.92 16.85
C GLU A 72 -34.65 4.19 17.18
N ALA A 73 -34.57 4.55 18.47
CA ALA A 73 -33.95 5.80 18.88
C ALA A 73 -32.47 5.87 18.50
N ASP A 74 -31.78 4.73 18.57
CA ASP A 74 -30.33 4.56 18.41
C ASP A 74 -29.95 3.67 17.22
N HIS A 75 -30.89 2.92 16.62
CA HIS A 75 -30.57 1.98 15.53
C HIS A 75 -31.58 1.99 14.36
N TYR A 76 -31.08 1.68 13.15
CA TYR A 76 -31.88 1.19 12.03
C TYR A 76 -31.70 -0.32 11.87
N TYR A 77 -32.81 -1.04 11.68
CA TYR A 77 -32.81 -2.49 11.40
C TYR A 77 -33.40 -2.75 10.02
N VAL A 78 -32.58 -3.22 9.09
CA VAL A 78 -33.02 -3.62 7.75
C VAL A 78 -33.17 -5.14 7.74
N ILE A 79 -34.40 -5.62 7.55
CA ILE A 79 -34.70 -7.04 7.39
C ILE A 79 -34.75 -7.36 5.91
N GLY A 80 -33.95 -8.34 5.47
CA GLY A 80 -33.81 -8.70 4.07
C GLY A 80 -33.77 -10.21 3.81
N ASP A 81 -33.56 -10.57 2.55
CA ASP A 81 -33.37 -11.98 2.16
C ASP A 81 -32.18 -12.60 2.90
N LEU A 82 -32.33 -13.87 3.29
CA LEU A 82 -31.21 -14.64 3.83
C LEU A 82 -30.30 -15.11 2.68
N ILE A 83 -29.03 -14.72 2.71
CA ILE A 83 -27.99 -15.12 1.75
C ILE A 83 -26.94 -15.95 2.49
N GLU A 84 -26.72 -17.20 2.09
CA GLU A 84 -25.77 -18.10 2.78
C GLU A 84 -24.63 -18.61 1.88
N GLY A 85 -24.70 -18.40 0.55
CA GLY A 85 -23.79 -19.04 -0.42
C GLY A 85 -22.49 -18.29 -0.73
N GLY A 86 -22.19 -17.18 -0.07
CA GLY A 86 -21.01 -16.36 -0.37
C GLY A 86 -21.12 -15.60 -1.69
N ASN A 87 -20.00 -15.12 -2.25
CA ASN A 87 -19.98 -14.44 -3.55
C ASN A 87 -19.63 -15.39 -4.70
N VAL A 88 -20.12 -15.06 -5.90
CA VAL A 88 -19.98 -15.91 -7.10
C VAL A 88 -18.51 -16.03 -7.53
N PHE A 89 -17.67 -15.02 -7.30
CA PHE A 89 -16.25 -15.07 -7.66
C PHE A 89 -15.48 -16.12 -6.87
N ASP A 90 -15.61 -16.13 -5.54
CA ASP A 90 -15.04 -17.16 -4.67
C ASP A 90 -15.52 -18.56 -5.09
N ARG A 91 -16.82 -18.71 -5.35
CA ARG A 91 -17.40 -19.99 -5.77
C ARG A 91 -16.82 -20.50 -7.09
N LEU A 92 -16.64 -19.62 -8.08
CA LEU A 92 -16.05 -19.96 -9.37
C LEU A 92 -14.59 -20.41 -9.23
N VAL A 93 -13.84 -19.81 -8.29
CA VAL A 93 -12.44 -20.18 -8.01
C VAL A 93 -12.32 -21.53 -7.26
N ASP A 94 -13.24 -21.78 -6.34
CA ASP A 94 -13.25 -22.97 -5.49
C ASP A 94 -13.76 -24.22 -6.22
N LYS A 95 -14.57 -24.06 -7.28
CA LYS A 95 -14.95 -25.17 -8.16
C LYS A 95 -13.72 -25.91 -8.68
N GLU A 96 -13.82 -27.21 -8.96
CA GLU A 96 -12.73 -27.94 -9.63
C GLU A 96 -12.54 -27.48 -11.08
N SER A 97 -13.65 -27.12 -11.73
CA SER A 97 -13.68 -26.47 -13.05
C SER A 97 -15.07 -25.90 -13.33
N TYR A 98 -15.16 -24.95 -14.25
CA TYR A 98 -16.41 -24.50 -14.86
C TYR A 98 -16.24 -24.33 -16.38
N SER A 99 -17.34 -24.22 -17.10
CA SER A 99 -17.39 -24.19 -18.57
C SER A 99 -17.86 -22.85 -19.14
N GLU A 100 -17.64 -22.62 -20.45
CA GLU A 100 -18.18 -21.45 -21.16
C GLU A 100 -19.70 -21.39 -21.02
N ARG A 101 -20.39 -22.54 -21.04
CA ARG A 101 -21.83 -22.65 -20.81
C ARG A 101 -22.24 -22.11 -19.45
N GLU A 102 -21.57 -22.50 -18.37
CA GLU A 102 -21.87 -22.03 -17.02
C GLU A 102 -21.60 -20.53 -16.86
N ALA A 103 -20.48 -20.03 -17.42
CA ALA A 103 -20.18 -18.60 -17.42
C ALA A 103 -21.25 -17.80 -18.20
N ARG A 104 -21.67 -18.30 -19.36
CA ARG A 104 -22.74 -17.72 -20.16
C ARG A 104 -24.07 -17.70 -19.42
N ASP A 105 -24.46 -18.80 -18.78
CA ASP A 105 -25.72 -18.90 -18.04
C ASP A 105 -25.76 -17.88 -16.89
N LEU A 106 -24.64 -17.71 -16.17
CA LEU A 106 -24.49 -16.69 -15.14
C LEU A 106 -24.61 -15.26 -15.71
N ILE A 107 -23.89 -14.94 -16.78
CA ILE A 107 -23.96 -13.61 -17.43
C ILE A 107 -25.36 -13.33 -17.95
N LYS A 108 -26.06 -14.35 -18.48
CA LYS A 108 -27.44 -14.23 -18.91
C LYS A 108 -28.37 -13.84 -17.76
N THR A 109 -28.29 -14.53 -16.62
CA THR A 109 -29.09 -14.18 -15.42
C THR A 109 -28.81 -12.75 -14.94
N ILE A 110 -27.54 -12.31 -14.99
CA ILE A 110 -27.17 -10.94 -14.63
C ILE A 110 -27.80 -9.93 -15.60
N LEU A 111 -27.74 -10.18 -16.91
CA LEU A 111 -28.35 -9.32 -17.92
C LEU A 111 -29.88 -9.27 -17.81
N GLU A 112 -30.55 -10.40 -17.56
CA GLU A 112 -32.01 -10.44 -17.33
C GLU A 112 -32.39 -9.58 -16.12
N THR A 113 -31.59 -9.65 -15.05
CA THR A 113 -31.79 -8.86 -13.84
C THR A 113 -31.57 -7.36 -14.09
N ILE A 114 -30.52 -7.00 -14.81
CA ILE A 114 -30.20 -5.59 -15.09
C ILE A 114 -31.14 -4.98 -16.13
N ALA A 115 -31.62 -5.76 -17.10
CA ALA A 115 -32.70 -5.34 -17.98
C ALA A 115 -33.94 -4.93 -17.19
N PHE A 116 -34.32 -5.72 -16.17
CA PHE A 116 -35.42 -5.38 -15.27
C PHE A 116 -35.14 -4.08 -14.49
N VAL A 117 -33.93 -3.91 -13.94
CA VAL A 117 -33.56 -2.67 -13.20
C VAL A 117 -33.67 -1.44 -14.11
N HIS A 118 -33.18 -1.54 -15.35
CA HIS A 118 -33.28 -0.48 -16.35
C HIS A 118 -34.74 -0.17 -16.74
N ASP A 119 -35.58 -1.21 -16.88
CA ASP A 119 -37.02 -1.06 -17.18
C ASP A 119 -37.79 -0.40 -16.03
N GLN A 120 -37.33 -0.54 -14.78
CA GLN A 120 -37.90 0.17 -13.61
C GLN A 120 -37.38 1.61 -13.48
N GLY A 121 -36.55 2.09 -14.41
CA GLY A 121 -36.02 3.46 -14.39
C GLY A 121 -34.85 3.66 -13.43
N TYR A 122 -34.12 2.60 -13.10
CA TYR A 122 -32.89 2.65 -12.29
C TYR A 122 -31.68 2.15 -13.10
N MET A 123 -30.48 2.55 -12.67
CA MET A 123 -29.21 1.96 -13.07
C MET A 123 -28.37 1.67 -11.82
N HIS A 124 -27.55 0.62 -11.85
CA HIS A 124 -26.88 0.10 -10.66
C HIS A 124 -25.54 0.78 -10.35
N ARG A 125 -24.71 1.07 -11.36
CA ARG A 125 -23.41 1.78 -11.29
C ARG A 125 -22.29 1.17 -10.44
N HIS A 126 -22.54 0.06 -9.76
CA HIS A 126 -21.57 -0.60 -8.86
C HIS A 126 -21.46 -2.12 -9.09
N LEU A 127 -21.72 -2.58 -10.32
CA LEU A 127 -21.65 -4.01 -10.65
C LEU A 127 -20.22 -4.53 -10.65
N GLN A 128 -19.99 -5.60 -9.89
CA GLN A 128 -18.73 -6.35 -9.83
C GLN A 128 -18.94 -7.74 -9.20
N PRO A 129 -18.03 -8.70 -9.39
CA PRO A 129 -18.26 -10.10 -9.00
C PRO A 129 -18.52 -10.36 -7.51
N ASN A 130 -17.98 -9.53 -6.61
CA ASN A 130 -18.17 -9.63 -5.15
C ASN A 130 -19.56 -9.17 -4.68
N VAL A 131 -20.27 -8.36 -5.48
CA VAL A 131 -21.64 -7.89 -5.23
C VAL A 131 -22.68 -8.97 -5.57
N ILE A 132 -22.33 -9.88 -6.47
CA ILE A 132 -23.19 -10.99 -6.88
C ILE A 132 -23.03 -12.13 -5.86
N LYS A 133 -24.07 -12.39 -5.08
CA LYS A 133 -24.09 -13.41 -4.04
C LYS A 133 -24.84 -14.65 -4.47
N LEU A 134 -24.54 -15.78 -3.85
CA LEU A 134 -25.33 -17.01 -3.99
C LEU A 134 -26.32 -17.12 -2.84
N ALA A 135 -27.59 -17.35 -3.17
CA ALA A 135 -28.65 -17.47 -2.16
C ALA A 135 -28.39 -18.66 -1.22
N SER A 136 -27.79 -19.74 -1.73
CA SER A 136 -27.46 -20.96 -0.98
C SER A 136 -26.09 -21.50 -1.36
N VAL A 137 -25.43 -22.20 -0.42
CA VAL A 137 -24.18 -22.95 -0.64
C VAL A 137 -24.34 -24.15 -1.59
N HIS A 138 -25.58 -24.56 -1.89
CA HIS A 138 -25.88 -25.76 -2.68
C HIS A 138 -26.38 -25.47 -4.10
N ASP A 139 -26.60 -24.20 -4.46
CA ASP A 139 -27.13 -23.81 -5.76
C ASP A 139 -26.27 -22.70 -6.38
N ASP A 140 -25.46 -23.09 -7.35
CA ASP A 140 -24.49 -22.20 -8.02
C ASP A 140 -25.14 -21.24 -9.02
N MET A 141 -26.44 -21.40 -9.32
CA MET A 141 -27.17 -20.59 -10.31
C MET A 141 -28.18 -19.63 -9.68
N ASN A 142 -28.54 -19.85 -8.41
CA ASN A 142 -29.43 -18.97 -7.68
C ASN A 142 -28.68 -17.76 -7.10
N ILE A 143 -28.46 -16.76 -7.96
CA ILE A 143 -27.78 -15.52 -7.59
C ILE A 143 -28.73 -14.47 -7.00
N LYS A 144 -28.18 -13.61 -6.14
CA LYS A 144 -28.80 -12.36 -5.66
C LYS A 144 -27.80 -11.21 -5.75
N ILE A 145 -28.19 -10.13 -6.43
CA ILE A 145 -27.48 -8.85 -6.42
C ILE A 145 -27.90 -8.10 -5.16
N ALA A 146 -26.96 -7.76 -4.28
CA ALA A 146 -27.25 -7.37 -2.90
C ALA A 146 -26.79 -5.96 -2.46
N ASP A 147 -26.03 -5.24 -3.29
CA ASP A 147 -25.47 -3.92 -2.96
C ASP A 147 -25.96 -2.89 -4.00
N PHE A 148 -26.96 -2.10 -3.62
CA PHE A 148 -27.56 -1.06 -4.46
C PHE A 148 -27.23 0.35 -3.97
N THR A 149 -26.24 0.50 -3.11
CA THR A 149 -25.78 1.80 -2.57
C THR A 149 -25.44 2.81 -3.67
N GLY A 150 -24.84 2.34 -4.77
CA GLY A 150 -24.51 3.18 -5.93
C GLY A 150 -25.68 3.41 -6.91
N ALA A 151 -26.85 2.80 -6.71
CA ALA A 151 -27.93 2.83 -7.68
C ALA A 151 -28.56 4.22 -7.78
N ALA A 152 -29.02 4.58 -8.99
CA ALA A 152 -29.65 5.87 -9.21
C ALA A 152 -30.75 5.83 -10.27
N ARG A 153 -31.69 6.77 -10.19
CA ARG A 153 -32.77 6.90 -11.17
C ARG A 153 -32.24 7.42 -12.50
N THR A 154 -32.75 6.89 -13.60
CA THR A 154 -32.31 7.22 -14.96
C THR A 154 -32.82 8.57 -15.47
N ASP A 155 -33.78 9.18 -14.78
CA ASP A 155 -34.38 10.49 -15.14
C ASP A 155 -33.59 11.70 -14.59
N ASN A 156 -32.58 11.46 -13.75
CA ASN A 156 -31.71 12.50 -13.21
C ASN A 156 -30.37 12.56 -13.97
N GLU A 157 -29.80 13.75 -14.07
CA GLU A 157 -28.45 13.95 -14.61
C GLU A 157 -27.39 13.61 -13.56
N HIS A 158 -26.58 12.57 -13.82
CA HIS A 158 -25.57 12.08 -12.88
C HIS A 158 -24.16 12.46 -13.33
N THR A 159 -23.42 13.16 -12.47
CA THR A 159 -22.06 13.68 -12.77
C THR A 159 -20.96 13.14 -11.86
N ASP A 160 -21.33 12.24 -10.96
CA ASP A 160 -20.49 11.63 -9.93
C ASP A 160 -19.63 10.47 -10.46
N ILE A 161 -18.41 10.36 -9.94
CA ILE A 161 -17.47 9.27 -10.24
C ILE A 161 -17.72 8.15 -9.22
N VAL A 162 -18.40 7.09 -9.65
CA VAL A 162 -18.76 5.95 -8.82
C VAL A 162 -18.35 4.63 -9.50
N GLY A 163 -18.14 3.58 -8.70
CA GLY A 163 -17.73 2.28 -9.23
C GLY A 163 -16.32 1.85 -8.79
N SER A 164 -16.05 0.56 -8.90
CA SER A 164 -14.72 0.02 -8.64
C SER A 164 -13.79 0.24 -9.84
N PRO A 165 -12.51 0.64 -9.65
CA PRO A 165 -11.62 1.03 -10.74
C PRO A 165 -11.45 0.00 -11.86
N ASP A 166 -11.57 -1.29 -11.54
CA ASP A 166 -11.41 -2.39 -12.50
C ASP A 166 -12.65 -2.62 -13.40
N TYR A 167 -13.84 -2.12 -13.00
CA TYR A 167 -15.13 -2.37 -13.66
C TYR A 167 -15.84 -1.08 -14.11
N VAL A 168 -15.28 0.09 -13.81
CA VAL A 168 -15.86 1.39 -14.12
C VAL A 168 -15.91 1.65 -15.63
N ALA A 169 -16.99 2.28 -16.09
CA ALA A 169 -17.20 2.59 -17.50
C ALA A 169 -16.43 3.86 -17.95
N PRO A 170 -16.02 3.96 -19.23
CA PRO A 170 -15.26 5.09 -19.75
C PRO A 170 -15.92 6.45 -19.53
N GLU A 171 -17.25 6.51 -19.70
CA GLU A 171 -18.02 7.73 -19.55
C GLU A 171 -18.08 8.24 -18.10
N ILE A 172 -17.99 7.36 -17.10
CA ILE A 172 -17.88 7.76 -15.68
C ILE A 172 -16.51 8.37 -15.41
N ILE A 173 -15.44 7.80 -15.98
CA ILE A 173 -14.08 8.34 -15.86
C ILE A 173 -13.98 9.69 -16.59
N ALA A 174 -14.53 9.79 -17.80
CA ALA A 174 -14.52 11.01 -18.60
C ALA A 174 -15.26 12.16 -17.89
N ASN A 175 -16.31 11.83 -17.13
CA ASN A 175 -17.08 12.77 -16.32
C ASN A 175 -16.22 13.57 -15.32
N ALA A 176 -15.17 12.95 -14.79
CA ALA A 176 -14.22 13.59 -13.88
C ALA A 176 -13.61 14.89 -14.45
N ALA A 177 -13.58 15.02 -15.78
CA ALA A 177 -13.08 16.19 -16.49
C ALA A 177 -14.19 17.04 -17.14
N THR A 178 -15.33 16.46 -17.50
CA THR A 178 -16.34 17.12 -18.36
C THR A 178 -17.69 17.41 -17.69
N TYR A 179 -17.95 16.88 -16.48
CA TYR A 179 -19.26 17.01 -15.80
C TYR A 179 -20.45 16.60 -16.69
N SER A 180 -20.24 15.65 -17.60
CA SER A 180 -21.26 15.20 -18.56
C SER A 180 -22.13 14.11 -17.96
N PRO A 181 -23.46 14.20 -18.05
CA PRO A 181 -24.34 13.17 -17.53
C PRO A 181 -24.14 11.83 -18.25
N TYR A 182 -24.21 10.73 -17.51
CA TYR A 182 -24.19 9.36 -18.04
C TYR A 182 -25.45 8.59 -17.62
N GLY A 183 -25.68 7.42 -18.22
CA GLY A 183 -26.91 6.64 -18.04
C GLY A 183 -26.69 5.13 -17.96
N PRO A 184 -27.75 4.33 -18.14
CA PRO A 184 -27.76 2.87 -17.98
C PRO A 184 -26.65 2.05 -18.68
N PRO A 185 -26.06 2.48 -19.84
CA PRO A 185 -25.00 1.74 -20.49
C PRO A 185 -23.78 1.42 -19.60
N VAL A 186 -23.54 2.17 -18.52
CA VAL A 186 -22.45 1.91 -17.57
C VAL A 186 -22.51 0.51 -16.94
N ASP A 187 -23.72 0.00 -16.71
CA ASP A 187 -23.92 -1.34 -16.14
C ASP A 187 -23.53 -2.42 -17.15
N ILE A 188 -23.82 -2.19 -18.44
CA ILE A 188 -23.47 -3.12 -19.52
C ILE A 188 -21.96 -3.26 -19.65
N TRP A 189 -21.22 -2.16 -19.50
CA TRP A 189 -19.77 -2.20 -19.51
C TRP A 189 -19.22 -3.08 -18.38
N ALA A 190 -19.70 -2.88 -17.15
CA ALA A 190 -19.29 -3.67 -16.00
C ALA A 190 -19.57 -5.17 -16.21
N ILE A 191 -20.72 -5.52 -16.79
CA ILE A 191 -21.07 -6.90 -17.16
C ILE A 191 -20.11 -7.44 -18.24
N GLY A 192 -19.72 -6.63 -19.22
CA GLY A 192 -18.72 -6.99 -20.23
C GLY A 192 -17.36 -7.32 -19.63
N VAL A 193 -16.91 -6.53 -18.64
CA VAL A 193 -15.66 -6.79 -17.90
C VAL A 193 -15.76 -8.11 -17.13
N MET A 194 -16.89 -8.37 -16.45
CA MET A 194 -17.12 -9.64 -15.74
C MET A 194 -17.12 -10.84 -16.69
N ALA A 195 -17.81 -10.74 -17.83
CA ALA A 195 -17.85 -11.80 -18.85
C ALA A 195 -16.46 -12.10 -19.40
N TYR A 196 -15.65 -11.07 -19.66
CA TYR A 196 -14.26 -11.23 -20.09
C TYR A 196 -13.43 -12.00 -19.04
N VAL A 197 -13.48 -11.55 -17.78
CA VAL A 197 -12.76 -12.17 -16.67
C VAL A 197 -13.20 -13.62 -16.45
N PHE A 198 -14.49 -13.93 -16.51
CA PHE A 198 -14.99 -15.30 -16.34
C PHE A 198 -14.59 -16.23 -17.48
N LEU A 199 -14.31 -15.73 -18.68
CA LEU A 199 -13.93 -16.61 -19.80
C LEU A 199 -12.43 -16.85 -19.93
N CYS A 200 -11.58 -15.90 -19.51
CA CYS A 200 -10.12 -16.01 -19.70
C CYS A 200 -9.28 -15.85 -18.43
N GLY A 201 -9.88 -15.40 -17.32
CA GLY A 201 -9.23 -15.29 -16.02
C GLY A 201 -8.30 -14.09 -15.82
N TYR A 202 -8.40 -13.05 -16.65
CA TYR A 202 -7.72 -11.77 -16.47
C TYR A 202 -8.61 -10.61 -16.95
N THR A 203 -8.29 -9.36 -16.58
CA THR A 203 -9.12 -8.19 -16.92
C THR A 203 -8.87 -7.70 -18.35
N PRO A 204 -9.88 -7.17 -19.05
CA PRO A 204 -9.73 -6.67 -20.43
C PRO A 204 -8.82 -5.44 -20.53
N PHE A 205 -8.72 -4.66 -19.45
CA PHE A 205 -7.88 -3.47 -19.34
C PHE A 205 -6.91 -3.63 -18.18
N TYR A 206 -5.71 -3.07 -18.33
CA TYR A 206 -4.66 -3.19 -17.33
C TYR A 206 -3.76 -1.94 -17.29
N GLY A 207 -3.44 -1.50 -16.07
CA GLY A 207 -2.46 -0.44 -15.81
C GLY A 207 -1.57 -0.79 -14.62
N GLN A 208 -0.32 -0.32 -14.63
CA GLN A 208 0.59 -0.45 -13.48
C GLN A 208 0.17 0.46 -12.31
N ASP A 209 -0.65 1.48 -12.61
CA ASP A 209 -1.30 2.37 -11.66
C ASP A 209 -2.75 2.67 -12.14
N GLN A 210 -3.54 3.34 -11.29
CA GLN A 210 -4.94 3.67 -11.60
C GLN A 210 -5.06 4.61 -12.81
N ASP A 211 -4.11 5.52 -13.00
CA ASP A 211 -4.13 6.46 -14.12
C ASP A 211 -3.91 5.74 -15.45
N GLU A 212 -3.03 4.75 -15.50
CA GLU A 212 -2.83 3.88 -16.67
C GLU A 212 -4.05 3.02 -16.98
N LEU A 213 -4.66 2.46 -15.94
CA LEU A 213 -5.89 1.66 -16.08
C LEU A 213 -7.02 2.51 -16.64
N PHE A 214 -7.23 3.71 -16.10
CA PHE A 214 -8.24 4.65 -16.58
C PHE A 214 -7.98 5.12 -18.01
N ALA A 215 -6.71 5.39 -18.35
CA ALA A 215 -6.36 5.70 -19.72
C ALA A 215 -6.64 4.52 -20.68
N ASP A 216 -6.59 3.27 -20.20
CA ASP A 216 -6.89 2.06 -20.98
C ASP A 216 -8.37 1.83 -21.20
N ILE A 217 -9.15 2.02 -20.15
CA ILE A 217 -10.60 2.01 -20.21
C ILE A 217 -11.10 3.08 -21.19
N LEU A 218 -10.55 4.30 -21.13
CA LEU A 218 -10.92 5.41 -22.03
C LEU A 218 -10.56 5.16 -23.50
N ARG A 219 -9.55 4.33 -23.79
CA ARG A 219 -9.23 3.92 -25.17
C ARG A 219 -10.13 2.81 -25.67
N GLY A 220 -10.50 1.88 -24.79
CA GLY A 220 -11.27 0.68 -25.14
C GLY A 220 -10.60 -0.24 -26.15
N ASP A 221 -9.27 -0.32 -26.14
CA ASP A 221 -8.49 -1.24 -26.99
C ASP A 221 -8.71 -2.69 -26.52
N LEU A 222 -9.85 -3.28 -26.85
CA LEU A 222 -10.20 -4.65 -26.46
C LEU A 222 -9.41 -5.67 -27.29
N THR A 223 -8.59 -6.47 -26.61
CA THR A 223 -7.79 -7.53 -27.24
C THR A 223 -8.18 -8.91 -26.72
N PHE A 224 -8.29 -9.90 -27.60
CA PHE A 224 -8.50 -11.31 -27.25
C PHE A 224 -7.21 -12.08 -27.58
N TYR A 225 -6.36 -12.37 -26.58
CA TYR A 225 -5.08 -13.04 -26.80
C TYR A 225 -5.28 -14.49 -27.23
N ASP A 226 -4.59 -14.91 -28.29
CA ASP A 226 -4.83 -16.19 -28.97
C ASP A 226 -4.62 -17.41 -28.05
N ASP A 227 -3.67 -17.36 -27.12
CA ASP A 227 -3.34 -18.50 -26.26
C ASP A 227 -4.50 -18.88 -25.32
N GLU A 228 -5.15 -17.91 -24.68
CA GLU A 228 -6.25 -18.13 -23.75
C GLU A 228 -7.62 -18.16 -24.46
N TRP A 229 -7.79 -17.39 -25.53
CA TRP A 229 -9.08 -17.24 -26.22
C TRP A 229 -9.28 -18.19 -27.41
N ALA A 230 -8.29 -19.00 -27.79
CA ALA A 230 -8.42 -19.96 -28.89
C ALA A 230 -9.58 -20.97 -28.68
N THR A 231 -9.88 -21.31 -27.43
CA THR A 231 -10.90 -22.31 -27.07
C THR A 231 -12.29 -21.71 -26.82
N ILE A 232 -12.39 -20.39 -26.73
CA ILE A 232 -13.63 -19.66 -26.47
C ILE A 232 -14.36 -19.36 -27.77
N SER A 233 -15.69 -19.52 -27.77
CA SER A 233 -16.48 -19.32 -28.99
C SER A 233 -16.38 -17.89 -29.54
N MET A 234 -16.39 -17.75 -30.87
CA MET A 234 -16.45 -16.44 -31.52
C MET A 234 -17.72 -15.66 -31.17
N SER A 235 -18.81 -16.38 -30.85
CA SER A 235 -20.06 -15.79 -30.40
C SER A 235 -19.90 -15.09 -29.05
N ALA A 236 -19.16 -15.70 -28.11
CA ALA A 236 -18.84 -15.07 -26.82
C ALA A 236 -17.99 -13.80 -27.01
N LYS A 237 -16.92 -13.88 -27.82
CA LYS A 237 -16.05 -12.73 -28.12
C LYS A 237 -16.84 -11.56 -28.73
N HIS A 238 -17.72 -11.86 -29.68
CA HIS A 238 -18.57 -10.86 -30.32
C HIS A 238 -19.56 -10.23 -29.33
N CYS A 239 -20.16 -11.03 -28.44
CA CYS A 239 -21.06 -10.51 -27.41
C CYS A 239 -20.33 -9.55 -26.45
N ILE A 240 -19.13 -9.92 -26.00
CA ILE A 240 -18.30 -9.08 -25.12
C ILE A 240 -17.87 -7.78 -25.84
N ALA A 241 -17.53 -7.86 -27.12
CA ALA A 241 -17.20 -6.68 -27.92
C ALA A 241 -18.37 -5.69 -28.04
N GLN A 242 -19.62 -6.16 -28.01
CA GLN A 242 -20.81 -5.29 -27.97
C GLN A 242 -21.08 -4.66 -26.59
N MET A 243 -20.58 -5.29 -25.51
CA MET A 243 -20.66 -4.75 -24.15
C MET A 243 -19.54 -3.73 -23.86
N LEU A 244 -18.33 -3.95 -24.37
CA LEU A 244 -17.14 -3.14 -24.11
C LEU A 244 -16.89 -2.07 -25.20
N VAL A 245 -17.96 -1.39 -25.61
CA VAL A 245 -17.92 -0.25 -26.55
C VAL A 245 -17.74 1.05 -25.76
N VAL A 246 -16.72 1.85 -26.09
CA VAL A 246 -16.40 3.09 -25.36
C VAL A 246 -17.52 4.10 -25.46
N ASP A 247 -18.08 4.30 -26.66
CA ASP A 247 -19.22 5.18 -26.87
C ASP A 247 -20.49 4.53 -26.30
N PRO A 248 -21.08 5.09 -25.21
CA PRO A 248 -22.26 4.50 -24.59
C PRO A 248 -23.50 4.52 -25.49
N THR A 249 -23.54 5.37 -26.53
CA THR A 249 -24.66 5.42 -27.48
C THR A 249 -24.63 4.29 -28.50
N GLN A 250 -23.45 3.68 -28.70
CA GLN A 250 -23.24 2.55 -29.61
C GLN A 250 -23.15 1.21 -28.85
N ARG A 251 -23.09 1.26 -27.51
CA ARG A 251 -23.05 0.09 -26.65
C ARG A 251 -24.41 -0.60 -26.65
N ALA A 252 -24.41 -1.91 -26.83
CA ALA A 252 -25.66 -2.67 -26.86
C ALA A 252 -26.38 -2.60 -25.50
N THR A 253 -27.71 -2.60 -25.54
CA THR A 253 -28.56 -2.63 -24.34
C THR A 253 -28.67 -4.06 -23.79
N ALA A 254 -29.12 -4.18 -22.53
CA ALA A 254 -29.34 -5.50 -21.92
C ALA A 254 -30.32 -6.36 -22.75
N HIS A 255 -31.43 -5.78 -23.23
CA HIS A 255 -32.42 -6.49 -24.05
C HIS A 255 -31.86 -6.96 -25.38
N GLU A 256 -31.02 -6.16 -26.04
CA GLU A 256 -30.34 -6.55 -27.30
C GLU A 256 -29.37 -7.70 -27.06
N LEU A 257 -28.58 -7.64 -25.98
CA LEU A 257 -27.62 -8.67 -25.62
C LEU A 257 -28.29 -10.00 -25.25
N LEU A 258 -29.48 -9.97 -24.64
CA LEU A 258 -30.25 -11.18 -24.33
C LEU A 258 -30.74 -11.93 -25.59
N GLN A 259 -30.87 -11.23 -26.71
CA GLN A 259 -31.18 -11.84 -28.02
C GLN A 259 -29.93 -12.27 -28.79
N HIS A 260 -28.73 -11.96 -28.28
CA HIS A 260 -27.46 -12.27 -28.94
C HIS A 260 -27.29 -13.80 -29.11
N PRO A 261 -26.69 -14.28 -30.22
CA PRO A 261 -26.47 -15.71 -30.46
C PRO A 261 -25.77 -16.46 -29.31
N TRP A 262 -24.87 -15.81 -28.57
CA TRP A 262 -24.22 -16.42 -27.39
C TRP A 262 -25.21 -16.75 -26.25
N MET A 263 -26.25 -15.92 -26.08
CA MET A 263 -27.27 -16.07 -25.04
C MET A 263 -28.40 -17.05 -25.43
N THR A 264 -28.63 -17.20 -26.74
CA THR A 264 -29.73 -18.01 -27.29
C THR A 264 -29.29 -19.38 -27.79
N ASP A 265 -28.01 -19.58 -28.13
CA ASP A 265 -27.53 -20.87 -28.63
C ASP A 265 -27.45 -21.94 -27.53
N HIS A 266 -28.03 -23.11 -27.80
CA HIS A 266 -28.00 -24.27 -26.92
C HIS A 266 -26.72 -25.11 -27.08
N LYS A 267 -25.89 -24.83 -28.09
CA LYS A 267 -24.65 -25.57 -28.43
C LYS A 267 -23.37 -25.00 -27.83
N VAL A 268 -23.45 -24.08 -26.86
CA VAL A 268 -22.27 -23.55 -26.15
C VAL A 268 -21.49 -24.69 -25.48
N ALA A 269 -20.16 -24.63 -25.60
CA ALA A 269 -19.26 -25.69 -25.12
C ALA A 269 -19.37 -25.88 -23.60
N SER A 270 -19.52 -27.14 -23.18
CA SER A 270 -19.45 -27.55 -21.77
C SER A 270 -18.06 -28.06 -21.38
N THR A 271 -17.05 -27.81 -22.22
CA THR A 271 -15.67 -28.16 -21.92
C THR A 271 -15.12 -27.29 -20.79
N PRO A 272 -14.40 -27.87 -19.81
CA PRO A 272 -13.79 -27.12 -18.73
C PRO A 272 -12.82 -26.03 -19.21
N LEU A 273 -12.99 -24.81 -18.71
CA LEU A 273 -12.11 -23.66 -18.95
C LEU A 273 -10.87 -23.72 -18.05
N ARG A 274 -10.02 -24.75 -18.22
CA ARG A 274 -8.90 -25.02 -17.29
C ARG A 274 -7.91 -23.86 -17.16
N ASN A 275 -7.52 -23.23 -18.27
CA ASN A 275 -6.56 -22.12 -18.26
C ASN A 275 -7.14 -20.90 -17.54
N ALA A 276 -8.40 -20.54 -17.85
CA ALA A 276 -9.08 -19.43 -17.17
C ALA A 276 -9.26 -19.71 -15.68
N HIS A 277 -9.58 -20.96 -15.31
CA HIS A 277 -9.74 -21.39 -13.93
C HIS A 277 -8.44 -21.33 -13.12
N GLU A 278 -7.32 -21.77 -13.69
CA GLU A 278 -5.99 -21.68 -13.08
C GLU A 278 -5.53 -20.21 -12.91
N GLU A 279 -5.79 -19.38 -13.92
CA GLU A 279 -5.48 -17.95 -13.87
C GLU A 279 -6.37 -17.20 -12.88
N LEU A 280 -7.67 -17.50 -12.81
CA LEU A 280 -8.57 -16.98 -11.77
C LEU A 280 -8.12 -17.42 -10.37
N ARG A 281 -7.71 -18.68 -10.17
CA ARG A 281 -7.10 -19.13 -8.90
C ARG A 281 -5.84 -18.35 -8.57
N ARG A 282 -4.98 -18.10 -9.55
CA ARG A 282 -3.75 -17.32 -9.35
C ARG A 282 -4.04 -15.86 -9.03
N LEU A 283 -4.96 -15.22 -9.75
CA LEU A 283 -5.42 -13.86 -9.47
C LEU A 283 -6.15 -13.77 -8.14
N HIS A 284 -6.91 -14.80 -7.76
CA HIS A 284 -7.56 -14.89 -6.46
C HIS A 284 -6.55 -15.04 -5.34
N LEU A 285 -5.52 -15.89 -5.52
CA LEU A 285 -4.40 -16.00 -4.59
C LEU A 285 -3.61 -14.69 -4.53
N GLN A 286 -3.42 -13.98 -5.64
CA GLN A 286 -2.76 -12.67 -5.67
C GLN A 286 -3.63 -11.55 -5.11
N ARG A 287 -4.96 -11.60 -5.27
CA ARG A 287 -5.93 -10.65 -4.70
C ARG A 287 -6.17 -10.94 -3.23
N LYS A 288 -6.22 -12.20 -2.78
CA LYS A 288 -6.20 -12.61 -1.37
C LYS A 288 -4.83 -12.39 -0.75
N PHE A 289 -3.73 -12.46 -1.49
CA PHE A 289 -2.40 -12.09 -1.01
C PHE A 289 -2.24 -10.57 -0.96
N ARG A 290 -2.70 -9.82 -1.96
CA ARG A 290 -2.73 -8.35 -1.94
C ARG A 290 -3.73 -7.85 -0.94
N ALA A 291 -4.87 -8.49 -0.74
CA ALA A 291 -5.85 -8.22 0.31
C ALA A 291 -5.34 -8.74 1.64
N ALA A 292 -4.55 -9.81 1.75
CA ALA A 292 -3.89 -10.18 3.00
C ALA A 292 -2.72 -9.25 3.30
N VAL A 293 -2.07 -8.65 2.29
CA VAL A 293 -0.99 -7.67 2.42
C VAL A 293 -1.56 -6.27 2.64
N LEU A 294 -2.69 -5.91 2.02
CA LEU A 294 -3.49 -4.69 2.19
C LEU A 294 -4.36 -4.79 3.42
N THR A 295 -4.78 -5.95 3.89
CA THR A 295 -5.35 -6.19 5.21
C THR A 295 -4.19 -6.24 6.18
N VAL A 296 -3.01 -6.80 5.92
CA VAL A 296 -1.87 -6.60 6.83
C VAL A 296 -1.42 -5.13 6.87
N THR A 297 -1.46 -4.37 5.77
CA THR A 297 -1.09 -2.92 5.76
C THR A 297 -2.24 -1.99 6.13
N ALA A 298 -3.50 -2.34 5.89
CA ALA A 298 -4.70 -1.62 6.32
C ALA A 298 -5.19 -2.10 7.68
N THR A 299 -4.82 -3.26 8.18
CA THR A 299 -4.92 -3.68 9.60
C THR A 299 -3.74 -3.10 10.36
N VAL A 300 -2.57 -2.87 9.75
CA VAL A 300 -1.52 -2.02 10.35
C VAL A 300 -1.85 -0.51 10.24
N ALA A 301 -2.67 -0.08 9.27
CA ALA A 301 -3.16 1.30 9.16
C ALA A 301 -4.49 1.55 9.91
N LEU A 302 -5.37 0.56 10.04
CA LEU A 302 -6.59 0.53 10.87
C LEU A 302 -6.23 0.22 12.32
N GLN A 303 -5.20 -0.57 12.64
CA GLN A 303 -4.63 -0.56 14.01
C GLN A 303 -4.02 0.81 14.35
N ARG A 304 -3.71 1.65 13.36
CA ARG A 304 -3.32 3.05 13.55
C ARG A 304 -4.50 4.05 13.50
N ALA A 305 -5.71 3.63 13.10
CA ALA A 305 -6.90 4.49 13.00
C ALA A 305 -8.05 4.11 13.98
N CYS A 306 -8.16 2.84 14.37
CA CYS A 306 -9.15 2.30 15.31
C CYS A 306 -8.77 2.47 16.79
N CYS A 307 -7.60 3.02 17.10
CA CYS A 307 -7.33 3.54 18.45
C CYS A 307 -7.86 4.98 18.57
N ALA A 308 -9.16 5.19 18.27
CA ALA A 308 -9.95 6.34 18.67
C ALA A 308 -11.23 5.89 19.39
N PRO A 309 -11.54 6.49 20.54
CA PRO A 309 -12.25 5.80 21.62
C PRO A 309 -13.72 5.56 21.27
N ALA A 310 -14.20 4.35 21.55
CA ALA A 310 -15.61 4.17 21.87
C ALA A 310 -15.82 4.72 23.29
N VAL A 311 -16.73 5.70 23.43
CA VAL A 311 -17.19 6.18 24.73
C VAL A 311 -17.84 5.00 25.46
N VAL A 312 -17.21 4.53 26.53
CA VAL A 312 -17.79 3.53 27.44
C VAL A 312 -19.01 4.16 28.11
N PRO A 313 -20.24 3.64 27.93
CA PRO A 313 -21.38 4.11 28.69
C PRO A 313 -21.14 3.83 30.18
N ARG A 314 -21.44 4.82 31.03
CA ARG A 314 -21.42 4.68 32.49
C ARG A 314 -22.16 3.41 32.93
N LEU A 315 -21.47 2.55 33.69
CA LEU A 315 -22.08 1.48 34.48
C LEU A 315 -23.08 2.09 35.47
N VAL A 316 -24.36 2.09 35.09
CA VAL A 316 -25.45 2.17 36.04
C VAL A 316 -25.74 0.75 36.49
N ARG A 317 -25.57 0.48 37.79
CA ARG A 317 -26.02 -0.75 38.43
C ARG A 317 -27.52 -0.91 38.18
N GLN A 318 -27.91 -1.79 37.26
CA GLN A 318 -29.28 -2.27 37.16
C GLN A 318 -29.29 -3.79 37.15
N ASP A 319 -30.01 -4.33 38.13
CA ASP A 319 -30.23 -5.75 38.38
C ASP A 319 -30.76 -6.43 37.12
N SER A 320 -29.89 -7.13 36.40
CA SER A 320 -30.24 -7.89 35.20
C SER A 320 -30.43 -9.35 35.59
N VAL A 321 -31.63 -9.87 35.38
CA VAL A 321 -32.00 -11.26 35.71
C VAL A 321 -31.27 -12.23 34.79
N ILE A 322 -30.44 -13.09 35.37
CA ILE A 322 -29.70 -14.17 34.69
C ILE A 322 -30.66 -15.33 34.40
N VAL A 323 -30.76 -15.77 33.14
CA VAL A 323 -31.62 -16.90 32.72
C VAL A 323 -30.75 -18.12 32.37
N PRO A 324 -31.01 -19.33 32.89
CA PRO A 324 -30.21 -20.51 32.61
C PRO A 324 -30.55 -21.14 31.26
N TYR A 325 -29.51 -21.45 30.47
CA TYR A 325 -29.60 -22.23 29.24
C TYR A 325 -29.64 -23.73 29.58
N VAL A 326 -30.59 -24.48 29.00
CA VAL A 326 -30.73 -25.93 29.20
C VAL A 326 -30.09 -26.65 28.02
N ALA A 327 -29.04 -27.44 28.29
CA ALA A 327 -28.33 -28.26 27.31
C ALA A 327 -28.76 -29.73 27.40
N ASP A 328 -29.05 -30.35 26.26
CA ASP A 328 -29.17 -31.80 26.12
C ASP A 328 -27.90 -32.40 25.49
N SER A 329 -27.41 -33.45 26.16
CA SER A 329 -26.32 -34.38 25.81
C SER A 329 -24.86 -33.90 25.93
N GLU A 330 -24.03 -34.78 26.48
CA GLU A 330 -22.70 -34.56 27.04
C GLU A 330 -21.65 -34.07 26.02
N SER A 331 -21.45 -32.74 25.94
CA SER A 331 -20.27 -32.09 25.36
C SER A 331 -19.58 -31.19 26.40
N PRO A 332 -18.25 -30.95 26.30
CA PRO A 332 -17.49 -30.10 27.23
C PRO A 332 -18.01 -28.65 27.35
N SER A 333 -18.76 -28.18 26.35
CA SER A 333 -19.52 -26.92 26.34
C SER A 333 -20.50 -26.82 27.51
N ALA A 334 -21.04 -27.96 27.95
CA ALA A 334 -21.90 -28.04 29.13
C ALA A 334 -21.13 -27.89 30.45
N ALA A 335 -19.82 -28.13 30.51
CA ALA A 335 -19.03 -27.95 31.73
C ALA A 335 -18.73 -26.48 31.99
N LEU A 336 -18.25 -25.75 30.97
CA LEU A 336 -18.02 -24.30 31.04
C LEU A 336 -19.31 -23.55 31.43
N LEU A 337 -20.43 -23.88 30.78
CA LEU A 337 -21.73 -23.22 31.03
C LEU A 337 -22.41 -23.67 32.34
N ARG A 338 -21.97 -24.75 32.98
CA ARG A 338 -22.40 -25.15 34.33
C ARG A 338 -21.73 -24.33 35.42
N GLU A 339 -20.49 -23.91 35.17
CA GLU A 339 -19.66 -23.23 36.16
C GLU A 339 -19.66 -21.70 35.96
N TYR A 340 -19.88 -21.23 34.73
CA TYR A 340 -19.80 -19.81 34.36
C TYR A 340 -21.02 -19.33 33.57
N ALA A 341 -21.57 -18.19 33.98
CA ALA A 341 -22.54 -17.42 33.21
C ALA A 341 -21.80 -16.44 32.29
N ILE A 342 -21.93 -16.62 30.97
CA ILE A 342 -21.18 -15.85 29.98
C ILE A 342 -22.06 -14.72 29.44
N SER A 343 -21.53 -13.49 29.48
CA SER A 343 -22.19 -12.31 28.95
C SER A 343 -22.29 -12.38 27.42
N PRO A 344 -23.41 -11.98 26.82
CA PRO A 344 -23.53 -11.88 25.36
C PRO A 344 -22.74 -10.70 24.78
N VAL A 345 -22.27 -9.78 25.62
CA VAL A 345 -21.54 -8.58 25.21
C VAL A 345 -20.08 -8.93 24.89
N THR A 346 -19.66 -8.63 23.66
CA THR A 346 -18.27 -8.78 23.22
C THR A 346 -17.42 -7.65 23.80
N LEU A 347 -16.39 -8.02 24.57
CA LEU A 347 -15.39 -7.10 25.13
C LEU A 347 -14.26 -6.79 24.14
N GLY A 348 -14.01 -7.66 23.17
CA GLY A 348 -13.01 -7.48 22.12
C GLY A 348 -13.07 -8.58 21.07
N GLU A 349 -12.69 -8.27 19.83
CA GLU A 349 -12.80 -9.19 18.69
C GLU A 349 -11.52 -9.17 17.83
N GLY A 350 -11.14 -10.34 17.32
CA GLY A 350 -10.02 -10.57 16.43
C GLY A 350 -10.35 -11.63 15.38
N LYS A 351 -9.48 -11.78 14.36
CA LYS A 351 -9.70 -12.59 13.14
C LYS A 351 -10.34 -13.97 13.34
N ALA A 352 -10.04 -14.65 14.44
CA ALA A 352 -10.63 -15.94 14.81
C ALA A 352 -10.93 -16.00 16.33
N MET A 353 -11.04 -14.85 17.01
CA MET A 353 -11.13 -14.78 18.47
C MET A 353 -12.17 -13.76 18.95
N VAL A 354 -13.04 -14.16 19.88
CA VAL A 354 -14.02 -13.27 20.53
C VAL A 354 -13.82 -13.32 22.05
N ALA A 355 -13.62 -12.17 22.67
CA ALA A 355 -13.53 -12.02 24.12
C ALA A 355 -14.87 -11.58 24.70
N ARG A 356 -15.33 -12.26 25.76
CA ARG A 356 -16.58 -11.94 26.49
C ARG A 356 -16.33 -11.96 27.99
N GLU A 357 -17.18 -11.27 28.71
CA GLU A 357 -17.21 -11.38 30.17
C GLU A 357 -17.84 -12.71 30.60
N ALA A 358 -17.30 -13.33 31.64
CA ALA A 358 -17.86 -14.52 32.26
C ALA A 358 -17.91 -14.34 33.78
N VAL A 359 -18.98 -14.80 34.41
CA VAL A 359 -19.18 -14.74 35.86
C VAL A 359 -19.28 -16.15 36.39
N GLU A 360 -18.39 -16.54 37.31
CA GLU A 360 -18.47 -17.84 37.98
C GLU A 360 -19.74 -17.91 38.83
N ILE A 361 -20.59 -18.90 38.56
CA ILE A 361 -21.93 -19.01 39.17
C ILE A 361 -21.84 -19.25 40.68
N ALA A 362 -20.83 -19.99 41.13
CA ALA A 362 -20.67 -20.36 42.54
C ALA A 362 -20.20 -19.19 43.42
N THR A 363 -19.35 -18.30 42.87
CA THR A 363 -18.65 -17.27 43.64
C THR A 363 -19.09 -15.84 43.29
N GLY A 364 -19.67 -15.65 42.10
CA GLY A 364 -19.94 -14.33 41.52
C GLY A 364 -18.69 -13.63 41.00
N GLN A 365 -17.54 -14.32 40.91
CA GLN A 365 -16.28 -13.73 40.45
C GLN A 365 -16.30 -13.53 38.93
N HIS A 366 -15.80 -12.37 38.47
CA HIS A 366 -15.78 -12.00 37.05
C HIS A 366 -14.44 -12.37 36.37
N TYR A 367 -14.55 -12.80 35.12
CA TYR A 367 -13.46 -13.26 34.24
C TYR A 367 -13.67 -12.79 32.79
N VAL A 368 -12.62 -12.89 31.96
CA VAL A 368 -12.71 -12.74 30.51
C VAL A 368 -12.52 -14.10 29.86
N VAL A 369 -13.47 -14.53 29.05
CA VAL A 369 -13.34 -15.74 28.22
C VAL A 369 -13.04 -15.35 26.78
N LYS A 370 -11.94 -15.85 26.23
CA LYS A 370 -11.56 -15.69 24.83
C LYS A 370 -11.86 -16.99 24.08
N PHE A 371 -12.86 -16.94 23.21
CA PHE A 371 -13.24 -18.03 22.32
C PHE A 371 -12.43 -17.94 21.04
N TYR A 372 -11.84 -19.03 20.58
CA TYR A 372 -11.16 -19.12 19.29
C TYR A 372 -11.82 -20.20 18.43
N GLU A 373 -12.32 -19.84 17.25
CA GLU A 373 -13.04 -20.77 16.37
C GLU A 373 -12.06 -21.55 15.48
N LYS A 374 -12.02 -22.88 15.62
CA LYS A 374 -11.04 -23.73 14.93
C LYS A 374 -11.19 -23.68 13.42
N GLU A 375 -12.40 -23.51 12.91
CA GLU A 375 -12.67 -23.42 11.46
C GLU A 375 -12.07 -22.16 10.82
N LEU A 376 -11.91 -21.08 11.60
CA LEU A 376 -11.33 -19.81 11.15
C LEU A 376 -9.82 -19.73 11.39
N MET A 377 -9.26 -20.68 12.15
CA MET A 377 -7.84 -20.77 12.44
C MET A 377 -7.10 -21.49 11.32
N THR A 378 -6.00 -20.90 10.87
CA THR A 378 -5.03 -21.65 10.09
C THR A 378 -4.24 -22.59 10.99
N PHE A 379 -3.56 -23.58 10.40
CA PHE A 379 -2.68 -24.47 11.14
C PHE A 379 -1.62 -23.72 11.97
N ASP A 380 -1.10 -22.61 11.44
CA ASP A 380 -0.12 -21.78 12.15
C ASP A 380 -0.77 -21.02 13.32
N ASP A 381 -2.00 -20.51 13.15
CA ASP A 381 -2.75 -19.83 14.23
C ASP A 381 -3.00 -20.77 15.41
N GLU A 382 -3.31 -22.04 15.14
CA GLU A 382 -3.55 -23.06 16.16
C GLU A 382 -2.26 -23.43 16.92
N ILE A 383 -1.13 -23.49 16.23
CA ILE A 383 0.18 -23.69 16.86
C ILE A 383 0.51 -22.52 17.80
N ASP A 384 0.29 -21.28 17.35
CA ASP A 384 0.60 -20.09 18.13
C ASP A 384 -0.32 -19.93 19.35
N LEU A 385 -1.61 -20.27 19.23
CA LEU A 385 -2.52 -20.31 20.38
C LEU A 385 -2.09 -21.35 21.42
N ASN A 386 -1.73 -22.56 20.97
CA ASN A 386 -1.25 -23.61 21.88
C ASN A 386 0.04 -23.19 22.60
N ARG A 387 0.98 -22.53 21.88
CA ARG A 387 2.16 -21.92 22.51
C ARG A 387 1.79 -20.87 23.54
N GLN A 388 0.84 -19.98 23.24
CA GLN A 388 0.38 -18.96 24.18
C GLN A 388 -0.18 -19.59 25.46
N VAL A 389 -1.00 -20.64 25.33
CA VAL A 389 -1.55 -21.39 26.46
C VAL A 389 -0.43 -22.01 27.31
N ASP A 390 0.54 -22.64 26.67
CA ASP A 390 1.69 -23.25 27.35
C ASP A 390 2.58 -22.24 28.06
N VAL A 391 2.73 -21.04 27.49
CA VAL A 391 3.43 -19.92 28.14
C VAL A 391 2.65 -19.44 29.36
N LEU A 392 1.36 -19.15 29.21
CA LEU A 392 0.53 -18.61 30.30
C LEU A 392 0.41 -19.59 31.48
N LYS A 393 0.33 -20.91 31.23
CA LYS A 393 0.33 -21.94 32.28
C LYS A 393 1.58 -21.94 33.17
N ARG A 394 2.71 -21.41 32.69
CA ARG A 394 3.97 -21.33 33.45
C ARG A 394 4.02 -20.10 34.35
N LEU A 395 3.23 -19.08 34.04
CA LEU A 395 3.27 -17.77 34.68
C LEU A 395 2.25 -17.70 35.82
N ASP A 396 2.62 -16.98 36.88
CA ASP A 396 1.81 -16.82 38.09
C ASP A 396 2.31 -15.61 38.87
N HIS A 397 1.88 -14.43 38.45
CA HIS A 397 2.30 -13.15 39.03
C HIS A 397 1.12 -12.18 38.99
N LEU A 398 1.01 -11.31 40.00
CA LEU A 398 -0.13 -10.38 40.15
C LEU A 398 -0.31 -9.46 38.93
N ASP A 399 0.79 -8.97 38.36
CA ASP A 399 0.82 -8.07 37.22
C ASP A 399 0.93 -8.78 35.85
N VAL A 400 0.71 -10.09 35.78
CA VAL A 400 0.73 -10.85 34.51
C VAL A 400 -0.65 -11.48 34.30
N GLU A 401 -1.14 -11.47 33.07
CA GLU A 401 -2.40 -12.12 32.70
C GLU A 401 -2.40 -13.59 33.15
N ARG A 402 -3.29 -13.91 34.09
CA ARG A 402 -3.43 -15.28 34.58
C ARG A 402 -4.39 -16.05 33.69
N LEU A 403 -3.98 -17.25 33.26
CA LEU A 403 -4.87 -18.22 32.64
C LEU A 403 -5.47 -19.10 33.75
N HIS A 404 -6.76 -18.90 34.05
CA HIS A 404 -7.48 -19.67 35.06
C HIS A 404 -7.91 -21.04 34.52
N HIS A 405 -8.53 -21.04 33.35
CA HIS A 405 -9.04 -22.25 32.71
C HIS A 405 -8.79 -22.23 31.20
N TYR A 406 -8.56 -23.42 30.64
CA TYR A 406 -8.43 -23.63 29.21
C TYR A 406 -9.29 -24.83 28.79
N TYR A 407 -10.17 -24.62 27.82
CA TYR A 407 -11.03 -25.65 27.27
C TYR A 407 -10.69 -25.83 25.78
N ALA A 408 -10.47 -27.07 25.37
CA ALA A 408 -10.31 -27.44 23.97
C ALA A 408 -11.53 -28.28 23.57
N GLU A 409 -12.43 -27.68 22.78
CA GLU A 409 -13.64 -28.32 22.30
C GLU A 409 -13.47 -28.80 20.85
N SER A 410 -14.52 -29.36 20.25
CA SER A 410 -14.47 -29.86 18.86
C SER A 410 -14.29 -28.75 17.82
N ASP A 411 -14.89 -27.60 18.09
CA ASP A 411 -15.12 -26.48 17.18
C ASP A 411 -14.46 -25.18 17.65
N HIS A 412 -14.11 -25.06 18.93
CA HIS A 412 -13.43 -23.88 19.48
C HIS A 412 -12.44 -24.18 20.62
N TYR A 413 -11.58 -23.21 20.91
CA TYR A 413 -10.74 -23.13 22.11
C TYR A 413 -11.24 -22.00 23.02
N CYS A 414 -11.29 -22.21 24.33
CA CYS A 414 -11.65 -21.17 25.31
C CYS A 414 -10.48 -20.92 26.25
N LEU A 415 -10.06 -19.66 26.39
CA LEU A 415 -9.07 -19.21 27.37
C LEU A 415 -9.75 -18.29 28.38
N MET A 416 -9.77 -18.66 29.66
CA MET A 416 -10.34 -17.85 30.74
C MET A 416 -9.24 -17.07 31.46
N THR A 417 -9.31 -15.74 31.47
CA THR A 417 -8.30 -14.84 32.05
C THR A 417 -8.90 -13.77 32.96
N ASP A 418 -8.04 -13.00 33.64
CA ASP A 418 -8.43 -11.89 34.52
C ASP A 418 -9.21 -10.78 33.78
N VAL A 419 -10.16 -10.14 34.47
CA VAL A 419 -10.81 -8.90 34.01
C VAL A 419 -9.93 -7.69 34.29
N ALA A 420 -9.79 -6.81 33.31
CA ALA A 420 -9.17 -5.49 33.44
C ALA A 420 -10.13 -4.40 32.91
N ALA A 421 -10.83 -3.72 33.82
CA ALA A 421 -11.90 -2.79 33.48
C ALA A 421 -11.42 -1.35 33.18
N GLY A 422 -10.14 -1.05 33.42
CA GLY A 422 -9.55 0.28 33.30
C GLY A 422 -9.08 0.66 31.89
N GLY A 423 -9.28 -0.20 30.90
CA GLY A 423 -8.80 -0.03 29.53
C GLY A 423 -7.30 -0.30 29.38
N ASP A 424 -6.75 -0.01 28.21
CA ASP A 424 -5.30 -0.10 27.98
C ASP A 424 -4.56 1.18 28.42
N LEU A 425 -3.25 1.04 28.65
CA LEU A 425 -2.41 2.16 29.07
C LEU A 425 -2.28 3.24 27.98
N PHE A 426 -2.39 2.88 26.69
CA PHE A 426 -2.31 3.84 25.59
C PHE A 426 -3.44 4.88 25.68
N GLU A 427 -4.68 4.41 25.79
CA GLU A 427 -5.84 5.27 25.96
C GLU A 427 -5.74 6.11 27.24
N ARG A 428 -5.24 5.52 28.33
CA ARG A 428 -5.05 6.26 29.58
C ARG A 428 -4.06 7.41 29.43
N ILE A 429 -2.92 7.18 28.76
CA ILE A 429 -1.93 8.23 28.50
C ILE A 429 -2.55 9.37 27.67
N VAL A 430 -3.41 9.05 26.71
CA VAL A 430 -4.08 10.04 25.85
C VAL A 430 -5.17 10.81 26.60
N ALA A 431 -5.95 10.13 27.44
CA ALA A 431 -7.12 10.67 28.13
C ALA A 431 -6.79 11.51 29.38
N LYS A 432 -5.66 11.24 30.05
CA LYS A 432 -5.28 11.95 31.29
C LYS A 432 -4.89 13.40 31.00
N ASP A 433 -5.75 14.34 31.37
CA ASP A 433 -5.55 15.77 31.11
C ASP A 433 -4.33 16.36 31.84
N ASP A 434 -3.94 15.80 32.99
CA ASP A 434 -2.77 16.30 33.71
C ASP A 434 -1.46 15.68 33.21
N GLY A 435 -1.47 14.62 32.39
CA GLY A 435 -0.26 13.87 31.99
C GLY A 435 0.28 12.97 33.12
N TYR A 436 1.28 12.14 32.80
CA TYR A 436 1.96 11.31 33.81
C TYR A 436 3.04 12.11 34.52
N SER A 437 3.06 12.06 35.85
CA SER A 437 4.21 12.55 36.61
C SER A 437 5.33 11.51 36.58
N GLU A 438 6.58 11.94 36.83
CA GLU A 438 7.69 10.98 36.96
C GLU A 438 7.43 9.97 38.09
N ARG A 439 6.69 10.38 39.13
CA ARG A 439 6.24 9.48 40.21
C ARG A 439 5.30 8.38 39.71
N ASP A 440 4.32 8.73 38.86
CA ASP A 440 3.37 7.77 38.30
C ASP A 440 4.09 6.81 37.34
N ALA A 441 4.92 7.35 36.45
CA ALA A 441 5.72 6.56 35.51
C ALA A 441 6.65 5.59 36.25
N ARG A 442 7.29 6.03 37.35
CA ARG A 442 8.11 5.14 38.19
C ARG A 442 7.28 3.99 38.75
N ALA A 443 6.16 4.28 39.40
CA ALA A 443 5.36 3.25 40.06
C ALA A 443 4.85 2.20 39.05
N LEU A 444 4.44 2.65 37.87
CA LEU A 444 4.04 1.80 36.75
C LEU A 444 5.24 0.95 36.26
N ILE A 445 6.37 1.57 35.91
CA ILE A 445 7.53 0.84 35.39
C ILE A 445 8.11 -0.16 36.41
N GLN A 446 8.03 0.14 37.71
CA GLN A 446 8.44 -0.80 38.76
C GLN A 446 7.63 -2.10 38.73
N ARG A 447 6.31 -2.00 38.60
CA ARG A 447 5.42 -3.18 38.50
C ARG A 447 5.65 -3.94 37.20
N LEU A 448 5.84 -3.23 36.09
CA LEU A 448 6.14 -3.85 34.80
C LEU A 448 7.46 -4.63 34.82
N LEU A 449 8.51 -4.07 35.44
CA LEU A 449 9.78 -4.77 35.62
C LEU A 449 9.64 -5.99 36.53
N SER A 450 8.81 -5.93 37.59
CA SER A 450 8.50 -7.10 38.42
C SER A 450 7.81 -8.22 37.62
N ALA A 451 6.80 -7.86 36.83
CA ALA A 451 6.10 -8.79 35.94
C ALA A 451 7.04 -9.47 34.94
N VAL A 452 7.89 -8.67 34.28
CA VAL A 452 8.84 -9.16 33.27
C VAL A 452 9.97 -9.97 33.89
N ALA A 453 10.46 -9.60 35.08
CA ALA A 453 11.42 -10.39 35.83
C ALA A 453 10.88 -11.79 36.16
N HIS A 454 9.60 -11.88 36.52
CA HIS A 454 8.93 -13.15 36.74
C HIS A 454 8.81 -14.01 35.47
N CYS A 455 8.48 -13.39 34.34
CA CYS A 455 8.46 -14.06 33.03
C CYS A 455 9.85 -14.60 32.66
N HIS A 456 10.89 -13.75 32.75
CA HIS A 456 12.27 -14.11 32.42
C HIS A 456 12.82 -15.22 33.32
N ALA A 457 12.48 -15.20 34.63
CA ALA A 457 12.87 -16.25 35.57
C ALA A 457 12.29 -17.65 35.22
N ARG A 458 11.21 -17.69 34.42
CA ARG A 458 10.59 -18.91 33.90
C ARG A 458 10.98 -19.21 32.45
N GLY A 459 11.97 -18.48 31.94
CA GLY A 459 12.43 -18.60 30.56
C GLY A 459 11.41 -18.11 29.55
N VAL A 460 10.45 -17.26 29.91
CA VAL A 460 9.47 -16.70 28.96
C VAL A 460 9.91 -15.31 28.53
N VAL A 461 9.93 -15.05 27.22
CA VAL A 461 10.20 -13.73 26.62
C VAL A 461 8.95 -13.23 25.93
N HIS A 462 8.53 -11.99 26.22
CA HIS A 462 7.24 -11.45 25.76
C HIS A 462 7.28 -10.96 24.30
N ARG A 463 8.36 -10.27 23.89
CA ARG A 463 8.65 -9.80 22.52
C ARG A 463 7.66 -8.79 21.91
N ASN A 464 6.73 -8.24 22.69
CA ASN A 464 5.74 -7.27 22.21
C ASN A 464 5.22 -6.35 23.32
N ILE A 465 6.12 -5.91 24.22
CA ILE A 465 5.76 -4.95 25.28
C ILE A 465 5.56 -3.57 24.65
N LYS A 466 4.40 -2.98 24.90
CA LYS A 466 3.99 -1.65 24.42
C LYS A 466 2.82 -1.13 25.27
N PRO A 467 2.43 0.16 25.18
CA PRO A 467 1.29 0.66 25.96
C PRO A 467 0.01 -0.20 25.83
N GLU A 468 -0.28 -0.69 24.64
CA GLU A 468 -1.47 -1.51 24.35
C GLU A 468 -1.41 -2.91 24.99
N SER A 469 -0.22 -3.40 25.36
CA SER A 469 -0.06 -4.69 26.04
C SER A 469 -0.26 -4.59 27.56
N ILE A 470 -0.50 -3.40 28.10
CA ILE A 470 -0.65 -3.14 29.54
C ILE A 470 -2.09 -2.70 29.77
N LEU A 471 -2.89 -3.55 30.40
CA LEU A 471 -4.26 -3.20 30.80
C LEU A 471 -4.28 -2.70 32.23
N LEU A 472 -5.17 -1.76 32.53
CA LEU A 472 -5.39 -1.26 33.88
C LEU A 472 -6.58 -2.00 34.51
N ARG A 473 -6.45 -2.42 35.77
CA ARG A 473 -7.53 -3.12 36.47
C ARG A 473 -8.70 -2.18 36.78
N SER A 474 -8.43 -0.89 36.98
CA SER A 474 -9.43 0.11 37.37
C SER A 474 -9.34 1.41 36.55
N THR A 475 -10.48 2.08 36.41
CA THR A 475 -10.56 3.44 35.85
C THR A 475 -10.00 4.51 36.79
N GLU A 476 -9.81 4.21 38.07
CA GLU A 476 -9.39 5.17 39.10
C GLU A 476 -7.89 5.12 39.40
N ASN A 477 -7.21 4.03 39.06
CA ASN A 477 -5.81 3.80 39.41
C ASN A 477 -4.97 3.52 38.16
N ASP A 478 -4.10 4.47 37.81
CA ASP A 478 -3.21 4.42 36.64
C ASP A 478 -2.00 3.50 36.82
N ILE A 479 -1.80 2.93 38.01
CA ILE A 479 -0.63 2.12 38.37
C ILE A 479 -1.00 0.63 38.44
N ASP A 480 -2.24 0.30 38.78
CA ASP A 480 -2.68 -1.08 38.96
C ASP A 480 -2.91 -1.77 37.62
N MET A 481 -1.87 -2.48 37.16
CA MET A 481 -1.76 -3.00 35.81
C MET A 481 -1.83 -4.53 35.71
N VAL A 482 -2.03 -5.00 34.49
CA VAL A 482 -1.85 -6.38 34.06
C VAL A 482 -1.15 -6.38 32.70
N LEU A 483 -0.02 -7.05 32.61
CA LEU A 483 0.65 -7.33 31.34
C LEU A 483 -0.11 -8.44 30.60
N THR A 484 -0.48 -8.19 29.35
CA THR A 484 -1.32 -9.04 28.50
C THR A 484 -0.70 -9.22 27.11
N HIS A 485 -1.39 -9.89 26.18
CA HIS A 485 -0.95 -10.08 24.78
C HIS A 485 0.31 -10.97 24.64
N PHE A 486 0.28 -12.12 25.32
CA PHE A 486 1.31 -13.17 25.22
C PHE A 486 1.26 -13.98 23.90
N ASN A 487 0.53 -13.55 22.88
CA ASN A 487 0.39 -14.26 21.60
C ASN A 487 1.71 -14.34 20.80
N LEU A 488 2.64 -13.41 21.05
CA LEU A 488 4.01 -13.47 20.50
C LEU A 488 5.03 -13.94 21.54
N ALA A 489 4.61 -14.28 22.75
CA ALA A 489 5.53 -14.75 23.77
C ALA A 489 5.99 -16.18 23.48
N THR A 490 7.20 -16.52 23.91
CA THR A 490 7.73 -17.89 23.75
C THR A 490 8.67 -18.21 24.90
N VAL A 491 8.93 -19.51 25.08
CA VAL A 491 10.01 -19.97 25.93
C VAL A 491 11.34 -19.75 25.20
N ASP A 492 12.30 -19.15 25.88
CA ASP A 492 13.68 -19.00 25.43
C ASP A 492 14.40 -20.36 25.50
N ASP A 493 14.66 -20.93 24.32
CA ASP A 493 15.47 -22.13 24.13
C ASP A 493 16.91 -21.80 23.68
N GLY A 494 17.28 -20.52 23.68
CA GLY A 494 18.56 -20.01 23.19
C GLY A 494 18.63 -19.79 21.68
N ASN A 495 17.55 -20.01 20.92
CA ASN A 495 17.50 -19.89 19.45
C ASN A 495 16.42 -18.92 18.94
N LEU A 496 16.07 -17.90 19.72
CA LEU A 496 15.08 -16.91 19.30
C LEU A 496 15.58 -16.10 18.10
N THR A 497 15.00 -16.32 16.92
CA THR A 497 15.46 -15.71 15.66
C THR A 497 14.38 -14.91 14.93
N THR A 498 13.11 -15.12 15.25
CA THR A 498 11.97 -14.50 14.56
C THR A 498 11.94 -12.99 14.74
N VAL A 499 11.73 -12.25 13.64
CA VAL A 499 11.45 -10.80 13.69
C VAL A 499 9.96 -10.61 13.99
N CYS A 500 9.64 -10.18 15.20
CA CYS A 500 8.26 -9.97 15.67
C CYS A 500 8.19 -8.78 16.63
N GLY A 501 6.96 -8.32 16.91
CA GLY A 501 6.71 -7.17 17.78
C GLY A 501 6.50 -5.86 17.02
N SER A 502 6.16 -4.80 17.75
CA SER A 502 5.83 -3.50 17.16
C SER A 502 7.12 -2.70 16.87
N PHE A 503 7.32 -2.28 15.62
CA PHE A 503 8.57 -1.63 15.16
C PHE A 503 8.97 -0.36 15.91
N ASP A 504 8.03 0.32 16.57
CA ASP A 504 8.33 1.51 17.38
C ASP A 504 9.00 1.16 18.72
N TYR A 505 8.82 -0.07 19.22
CA TYR A 505 9.31 -0.57 20.52
C TYR A 505 10.31 -1.73 20.38
N VAL A 506 10.64 -2.11 19.14
CA VAL A 506 11.45 -3.29 18.84
C VAL A 506 12.94 -3.03 19.12
N ALA A 507 13.64 -4.05 19.61
CA ALA A 507 15.07 -3.98 19.91
C ALA A 507 15.95 -4.08 18.64
N PRO A 508 17.16 -3.49 18.64
CA PRO A 508 18.08 -3.50 17.49
C PRO A 508 18.42 -4.92 17.00
N GLU A 509 18.63 -5.85 17.92
CA GLU A 509 18.99 -7.24 17.62
C GLU A 509 17.85 -8.04 16.96
N VAL A 510 16.59 -7.65 17.18
CA VAL A 510 15.43 -8.25 16.50
C VAL A 510 15.35 -7.71 15.06
N ILE A 511 15.58 -6.41 14.86
CA ILE A 511 15.66 -5.81 13.50
C ILE A 511 16.85 -6.40 12.72
N ALA A 512 17.99 -6.66 13.39
CA ALA A 512 19.18 -7.23 12.74
C ALA A 512 18.88 -8.57 12.05
N ASN A 513 17.92 -9.34 12.56
CA ASN A 513 17.46 -10.60 11.97
C ASN A 513 16.73 -10.44 10.63
N LEU A 514 16.31 -9.23 10.23
CA LEU A 514 15.84 -8.93 8.87
C LEU A 514 16.96 -9.11 7.83
N LYS A 515 18.23 -8.98 8.25
CA LYS A 515 19.41 -9.07 7.36
C LYS A 515 20.20 -10.35 7.60
N ARG A 516 20.36 -10.76 8.85
CA ARG A 516 21.16 -11.94 9.23
C ARG A 516 20.57 -12.62 10.45
N VAL A 517 20.18 -13.89 10.30
CA VAL A 517 19.62 -14.70 11.39
C VAL A 517 20.66 -14.90 12.49
N LYS A 518 20.40 -14.36 13.68
CA LYS A 518 21.16 -14.53 14.91
C LYS A 518 20.19 -14.71 16.08
N ALA A 519 20.51 -15.61 17.01
CA ALA A 519 19.72 -15.76 18.22
C ALA A 519 19.79 -14.48 19.08
N TYR A 520 18.64 -14.02 19.56
CA TYR A 520 18.50 -13.00 20.60
C TYR A 520 17.94 -13.60 21.89
N GLY A 521 17.89 -12.82 22.97
CA GLY A 521 17.47 -13.29 24.29
C GLY A 521 16.46 -12.34 24.96
N PRO A 522 16.22 -12.50 26.27
CA PRO A 522 15.21 -11.74 27.03
C PRO A 522 15.44 -10.22 27.08
N GLY A 523 16.65 -9.76 26.75
CA GLY A 523 16.99 -8.33 26.69
C GLY A 523 16.12 -7.50 25.75
N VAL A 524 15.42 -8.12 24.79
CA VAL A 524 14.49 -7.44 23.88
C VAL A 524 13.31 -6.80 24.62
N ASP A 525 12.82 -7.44 25.69
CA ASP A 525 11.73 -6.90 26.51
C ASP A 525 12.21 -5.66 27.30
N ILE A 526 13.46 -5.68 27.78
CA ILE A 526 14.07 -4.57 28.51
C ILE A 526 14.18 -3.33 27.62
N TRP A 527 14.55 -3.50 26.35
CA TRP A 527 14.56 -2.40 25.38
C TRP A 527 13.17 -1.80 25.19
N SER A 528 12.15 -2.64 25.00
CA SER A 528 10.77 -2.17 24.83
C SER A 528 10.27 -1.39 26.04
N ILE A 529 10.62 -1.82 27.27
CA ILE A 529 10.34 -1.07 28.50
C ILE A 529 11.09 0.27 28.54
N GLY A 530 12.33 0.32 28.04
CA GLY A 530 13.09 1.56 27.89
C GLY A 530 12.41 2.57 26.97
N VAL A 531 11.92 2.12 25.81
CA VAL A 531 11.15 2.97 24.87
C VAL A 531 9.86 3.45 25.52
N LEU A 532 9.12 2.57 26.20
CA LEU A 532 7.89 2.91 26.91
C LEU A 532 8.15 3.96 28.02
N THR A 533 9.20 3.77 28.81
CA THR A 533 9.59 4.71 29.88
C THR A 533 9.93 6.08 29.29
N TYR A 534 10.65 6.12 28.16
CA TYR A 534 10.95 7.36 27.46
C TYR A 534 9.65 8.08 27.03
N VAL A 535 8.71 7.36 26.43
CA VAL A 535 7.42 7.91 25.98
C VAL A 535 6.59 8.45 27.15
N LEU A 536 6.53 7.73 28.27
CA LEU A 536 5.78 8.15 29.45
C LEU A 536 6.28 9.47 30.06
N LEU A 537 7.60 9.73 29.97
CA LEU A 537 8.22 10.93 30.54
C LEU A 537 8.30 12.10 29.55
N SER A 538 8.46 11.82 28.26
CA SER A 538 8.72 12.88 27.25
C SER A 538 7.56 13.20 26.34
N GLY A 539 6.62 12.26 26.16
CA GLY A 539 5.53 12.43 25.22
C GLY A 539 5.88 12.13 23.76
N TYR A 540 7.07 11.61 23.46
CA TYR A 540 7.45 11.24 22.10
C TYR A 540 8.38 10.01 22.08
N LEU A 541 8.56 9.40 20.91
CA LEU A 541 9.40 8.22 20.76
C LEU A 541 10.89 8.60 20.78
N PRO A 542 11.77 7.80 21.40
CA PRO A 542 13.22 8.04 21.40
C PRO A 542 13.85 7.88 20.01
N PHE A 543 13.22 7.11 19.11
CA PHE A 543 13.69 6.87 17.76
C PHE A 543 12.61 7.26 16.74
N PHE A 544 13.02 7.96 15.68
CA PHE A 544 12.14 8.40 14.60
C PHE A 544 12.85 8.35 13.25
N GLY A 545 12.07 8.27 12.16
CA GLY A 545 12.54 8.27 10.78
C GLY A 545 11.44 8.71 9.81
N SER A 546 11.82 9.24 8.65
CA SER A 546 10.90 9.59 7.55
C SER A 546 10.24 8.37 6.91
N ASP A 547 10.85 7.21 7.10
CA ASP A 547 10.49 5.92 6.53
C ASP A 547 11.00 4.79 7.45
N GLN A 548 10.60 3.55 7.16
CA GLN A 548 10.98 2.39 8.00
C GLN A 548 12.49 2.15 8.02
N SER A 549 13.21 2.43 6.92
CA SER A 549 14.65 2.21 6.86
C SER A 549 15.40 3.21 7.73
N SER A 550 15.00 4.49 7.72
CA SER A 550 15.57 5.52 8.59
C SER A 550 15.25 5.30 10.07
N LEU A 551 14.03 4.82 10.39
CA LEU A 551 13.67 4.39 11.75
C LEU A 551 14.56 3.23 12.23
N PHE A 552 14.70 2.18 11.42
CA PHE A 552 15.55 1.03 11.76
C PHE A 552 17.02 1.41 11.89
N ALA A 553 17.51 2.33 11.07
CA ALA A 553 18.87 2.86 11.18
C ALA A 553 19.05 3.66 12.50
N SER A 554 18.03 4.42 12.92
CA SER A 554 18.05 5.14 14.19
C SER A 554 18.08 4.19 15.40
N ILE A 555 17.22 3.16 15.39
CA ILE A 555 17.20 2.10 16.41
C ILE A 555 18.54 1.36 16.44
N ALA A 556 19.08 0.97 15.29
CA ALA A 556 20.35 0.25 15.19
C ALA A 556 21.55 1.05 15.73
N ARG A 557 21.52 2.38 15.63
CA ARG A 557 22.54 3.26 16.22
C ARG A 557 22.33 3.49 17.72
N GLY A 558 21.11 3.31 18.24
CA GLY A 558 20.74 3.69 19.60
C GLY A 558 20.91 5.18 19.87
N ALA A 559 20.87 6.02 18.84
CA ALA A 559 21.09 7.46 18.97
C ALA A 559 19.77 8.15 19.36
N PHE A 560 19.55 8.33 20.66
CA PHE A 560 18.47 9.15 21.22
C PHE A 560 19.05 10.24 22.12
N VAL A 561 18.29 11.31 22.33
CA VAL A 561 18.72 12.49 23.10
C VAL A 561 17.64 12.87 24.11
N PHE A 562 18.07 13.51 25.20
CA PHE A 562 17.19 14.05 26.24
C PHE A 562 17.06 15.57 26.02
N ASP A 563 16.17 15.96 25.10
CA ASP A 563 16.06 17.34 24.62
C ASP A 563 15.41 18.29 25.64
N SER A 564 15.97 19.50 25.76
CA SER A 564 15.33 20.62 26.45
C SER A 564 14.21 21.19 25.56
N PRO A 565 13.05 21.62 26.12
CA PRO A 565 12.75 21.73 27.55
C PRO A 565 12.09 20.51 28.19
N TYR A 566 11.81 19.45 27.43
CA TYR A 566 10.98 18.32 27.88
C TYR A 566 11.63 17.50 29.00
N TRP A 567 12.94 17.37 28.97
CA TRP A 567 13.72 16.55 29.90
C TRP A 567 14.36 17.34 31.05
N ASP A 568 14.14 18.66 31.11
CA ASP A 568 14.76 19.52 32.11
C ASP A 568 14.20 19.28 33.52
N ALA A 569 12.92 18.90 33.60
CA ALA A 569 12.24 18.58 34.87
C ALA A 569 12.37 17.12 35.30
N VAL A 570 12.97 16.25 34.46
CA VAL A 570 13.11 14.81 34.70
C VAL A 570 14.45 14.51 35.36
N THR A 571 14.45 13.70 36.42
CA THR A 571 15.65 13.40 37.21
C THR A 571 16.73 12.66 36.42
N ASP A 572 18.00 12.86 36.80
CA ASP A 572 19.12 12.14 36.19
C ASP A 572 19.06 10.62 36.44
N ASP A 573 18.46 10.20 37.56
CA ASP A 573 18.22 8.77 37.82
C ASP A 573 17.23 8.16 36.81
N ALA A 574 16.20 8.91 36.40
CA ALA A 574 15.26 8.48 35.36
C ALA A 574 15.93 8.38 33.98
N LYS A 575 16.76 9.38 33.63
CA LYS A 575 17.56 9.36 32.40
C LYS A 575 18.56 8.20 32.41
N GLY A 576 19.17 7.93 33.56
CA GLY A 576 20.13 6.83 33.77
C GLY A 576 19.49 5.45 33.55
N ILE A 577 18.31 5.20 34.13
CA ILE A 577 17.63 3.91 33.93
C ILE A 577 17.17 3.72 32.48
N ILE A 578 16.71 4.78 31.80
CA ILE A 578 16.35 4.73 30.38
C ILE A 578 17.58 4.38 29.53
N ALA A 579 18.71 5.03 29.78
CA ALA A 579 19.95 4.75 29.06
C ALA A 579 20.45 3.32 29.27
N ALA A 580 20.30 2.78 30.48
CA ALA A 580 20.63 1.38 30.78
C ALA A 580 19.71 0.40 30.02
N MET A 581 18.41 0.70 29.91
CA MET A 581 17.44 -0.12 29.17
C MET A 581 17.61 -0.02 27.64
N LEU A 582 18.00 1.15 27.12
CA LEU A 582 18.22 1.42 25.69
C LEU A 582 19.68 1.18 25.23
N ALA A 583 20.42 0.33 25.93
CA ALA A 583 21.76 -0.08 25.52
C ALA A 583 21.69 -0.97 24.26
N VAL A 584 22.35 -0.56 23.17
CA VAL A 584 22.28 -1.27 21.87
C VAL A 584 22.80 -2.69 21.99
N ASP A 585 23.90 -2.91 22.72
CA ASP A 585 24.44 -4.23 22.98
C ASP A 585 23.58 -4.96 24.04
N PRO A 586 22.86 -6.05 23.67
CA PRO A 586 22.02 -6.79 24.60
C PRO A 586 22.80 -7.37 25.80
N ALA A 587 24.10 -7.64 25.65
CA ALA A 587 24.92 -8.19 26.73
C ALA A 587 25.18 -7.17 27.86
N THR A 588 25.11 -5.88 27.54
CA THR A 588 25.28 -4.78 28.50
C THR A 588 23.96 -4.35 29.15
N ARG A 589 22.83 -4.80 28.59
CA ARG A 589 21.48 -4.43 29.02
C ARG A 589 21.16 -5.17 30.34
N PRO A 590 20.88 -4.47 31.45
CA PRO A 590 20.61 -5.13 32.73
C PRO A 590 19.34 -5.98 32.66
N SER A 591 19.26 -7.02 33.49
CA SER A 591 18.04 -7.83 33.61
C SER A 591 16.94 -7.05 34.31
N ALA A 592 15.67 -7.43 34.09
CA ALA A 592 14.54 -6.81 34.78
C ALA A 592 14.69 -6.85 36.31
N ALA A 593 15.19 -7.97 36.85
CA ALA A 593 15.48 -8.12 38.28
C ALA A 593 16.56 -7.15 38.78
N ALA A 594 17.63 -6.93 37.99
CA ALA A 594 18.68 -5.98 38.34
C ALA A 594 18.19 -4.53 38.27
N LEU A 595 17.29 -4.19 37.34
CA LEU A 595 16.72 -2.84 37.20
C LEU A 595 15.83 -2.44 38.38
N LEU A 596 15.17 -3.39 39.05
CA LEU A 596 14.39 -3.11 40.26
C LEU A 596 15.25 -2.55 41.41
N ASP A 597 16.56 -2.79 41.38
CA ASP A 597 17.53 -2.26 42.34
C ASP A 597 18.13 -0.89 41.96
N HIS A 598 17.72 -0.31 40.82
CA HIS A 598 18.24 0.96 40.31
C HIS A 598 17.93 2.14 41.24
N ALA A 599 18.83 3.14 41.28
CA ALA A 599 18.72 4.33 42.12
C ALA A 599 17.37 5.07 41.94
N TRP A 600 16.83 5.07 40.72
CA TRP A 600 15.53 5.67 40.40
C TRP A 600 14.37 5.14 41.26
N PHE A 601 14.39 3.88 41.69
CA PHE A 601 13.37 3.31 42.58
C PHE A 601 13.65 3.55 44.08
N LYS A 602 14.88 3.94 44.43
CA LYS A 602 15.35 4.15 45.81
C LYS A 602 15.32 5.64 46.23
N ALA A 603 15.07 6.55 45.29
CA ALA A 603 15.04 8.00 45.55
C ALA A 603 13.84 8.41 46.45
N GLU A 604 14.12 9.18 47.52
CA GLU A 604 13.12 9.58 48.54
C GLU A 604 12.15 10.67 48.07
N HIS A 605 12.54 11.50 47.09
CA HIS A 605 11.72 12.61 46.59
C HIS A 605 11.78 12.74 45.08
N VAL A 606 10.62 12.56 44.43
CA VAL A 606 10.48 12.73 42.99
C VAL A 606 9.26 13.59 42.74
N ALA A 607 9.43 14.56 41.83
CA ALA A 607 8.40 15.52 41.47
C ALA A 607 7.08 14.80 41.13
N ALA A 608 6.03 15.17 41.86
CA ALA A 608 4.64 14.85 41.51
C ALA A 608 4.06 15.87 40.51
N THR A 609 4.87 16.85 40.09
CA THR A 609 4.48 17.85 39.12
C THR A 609 4.24 17.17 37.76
N PRO A 610 3.08 17.35 37.15
CA PRO A 610 2.80 16.72 35.87
C PRO A 610 3.66 17.32 34.74
N LEU A 611 4.16 16.46 33.84
CA LEU A 611 5.04 16.86 32.74
C LEU A 611 4.22 17.45 31.58
N THR A 612 3.79 18.71 31.73
CA THR A 612 2.83 19.36 30.81
C THR A 612 3.36 19.65 29.40
N ALA A 613 4.68 19.84 29.22
CA ALA A 613 5.28 20.09 27.90
C ALA A 613 5.24 18.85 26.98
N ALA A 614 5.31 17.65 27.56
CA ALA A 614 5.20 16.37 26.84
C ALA A 614 3.80 16.15 26.21
N LYS A 615 2.77 16.75 26.81
CA LYS A 615 1.35 16.56 26.48
C LYS A 615 1.00 17.04 25.07
N ASP A 616 1.47 18.21 24.67
CA ASP A 616 1.06 18.84 23.41
C ASP A 616 1.67 18.13 22.20
N GLU A 617 2.91 17.65 22.31
CA GLU A 617 3.57 16.89 21.24
C GLU A 617 3.06 15.44 21.17
N LEU A 618 2.80 14.78 22.31
CA LEU A 618 2.18 13.45 22.33
C LEU A 618 0.77 13.49 21.70
N ARG A 619 -0.06 14.49 22.06
CA ARG A 619 -1.35 14.73 21.38
C ARG A 619 -1.15 14.99 19.90
N ARG A 620 -0.17 15.79 19.47
CA ARG A 620 0.05 16.14 18.05
C ARG A 620 0.59 14.98 17.21
N VAL A 621 1.51 14.17 17.73
CA VAL A 621 2.09 13.00 17.06
C VAL A 621 1.08 11.86 17.01
N LEU A 622 0.26 11.67 18.05
CA LEU A 622 -0.79 10.64 18.11
C LEU A 622 -2.08 11.06 17.39
N LEU A 623 -2.46 12.35 17.37
CA LEU A 623 -3.55 12.89 16.52
C LEU A 623 -3.18 12.81 15.04
N LYS A 624 -1.91 13.04 14.66
CA LYS A 624 -1.42 12.80 13.29
C LYS A 624 -1.50 11.33 12.86
N ARG A 625 -1.60 10.37 13.79
CA ARG A 625 -1.84 8.95 13.47
C ARG A 625 -3.32 8.69 13.14
N LYS A 626 -4.26 9.24 13.92
CA LYS A 626 -5.71 9.22 13.57
C LYS A 626 -6.03 9.98 12.27
N PHE A 627 -5.36 11.11 12.03
CA PHE A 627 -5.61 11.97 10.87
C PHE A 627 -5.08 11.45 9.52
N ARG A 628 -4.29 10.37 9.50
CA ARG A 628 -3.83 9.75 8.23
C ARG A 628 -4.89 8.87 7.56
N ALA A 629 -5.99 8.56 8.24
CA ALA A 629 -7.09 7.80 7.66
C ALA A 629 -8.17 8.65 6.98
N VAL A 630 -8.18 9.99 7.16
CA VAL A 630 -9.31 10.84 6.70
C VAL A 630 -8.92 12.03 5.80
N VAL A 631 -7.64 12.30 5.50
CA VAL A 631 -7.28 13.44 4.62
C VAL A 631 -6.64 12.98 3.31
N ARG A 632 -7.49 12.61 2.33
CA ARG A 632 -7.18 12.72 0.89
C ARG A 632 -7.86 13.91 0.21
N THR A 633 -8.56 14.75 0.96
CA THR A 633 -9.23 15.94 0.42
C THR A 633 -8.91 17.15 1.31
N VAL A 634 -8.43 18.23 0.69
CA VAL A 634 -8.12 19.55 1.25
C VAL A 634 -6.74 19.73 1.92
N LYS A 635 -5.73 20.09 1.11
CA LYS A 635 -4.85 21.25 1.39
C LYS A 635 -4.06 21.70 0.16
N ALA A 636 -4.81 22.23 -0.80
CA ALA A 636 -4.34 23.21 -1.79
C ALA A 636 -4.49 24.67 -1.28
N ALA A 637 -4.68 24.88 0.02
CA ALA A 637 -4.81 26.21 0.60
C ALA A 637 -4.15 26.25 1.98
N MET A 638 -2.88 26.68 2.03
CA MET A 638 -2.28 27.48 3.11
C MET A 638 -0.80 27.71 2.78
N THR A 639 -0.58 28.58 1.80
CA THR A 639 0.70 29.25 1.56
C THR A 639 0.78 30.47 2.49
N LEU A 640 1.99 30.75 2.99
CA LEU A 640 2.47 32.02 3.58
C LEU A 640 1.88 32.47 4.93
N SER A 641 2.69 32.32 6.00
CA SER A 641 3.06 33.43 6.91
C SER A 641 4.02 32.97 8.02
N ARG A 642 5.34 33.18 7.83
CA ARG A 642 6.19 34.12 8.60
C ARG A 642 7.67 33.78 8.47
N LEU A 643 8.36 34.72 7.84
CA LEU A 643 9.81 34.86 7.74
C LEU A 643 10.48 35.07 9.12
N VAL A 644 11.59 34.37 9.30
CA VAL A 644 12.96 34.85 9.60
C VAL A 644 13.13 36.17 10.37
N GLN A 645 13.88 36.11 11.48
CA GLN A 645 14.94 37.05 11.92
C GLN A 645 15.93 36.25 12.79
N SER A 646 17.25 36.44 12.86
CA SER A 646 18.31 37.17 12.14
C SER A 646 19.64 36.57 12.66
N THR A 647 20.75 36.52 11.92
CA THR A 647 21.91 37.43 12.09
C THR A 647 23.03 37.08 11.09
N SER A 648 23.80 38.10 10.74
CA SER A 648 24.66 38.29 9.57
C SER A 648 26.14 37.86 9.71
N ARG A 649 26.76 37.40 8.61
CA ARG A 649 28.16 37.66 8.16
C ARG A 649 28.27 37.51 6.62
N PRO A 650 29.21 38.19 5.93
CA PRO A 650 29.24 38.28 4.47
C PRO A 650 30.05 37.15 3.77
N ASP A 651 29.58 36.82 2.56
CA ASP A 651 30.25 36.39 1.32
C ASP A 651 31.04 35.07 1.20
N SER A 652 30.49 34.17 0.36
CA SER A 652 31.14 33.25 -0.62
C SER A 652 30.30 31.99 -0.88
N GLY A 653 29.30 31.73 -0.04
CA GLY A 653 28.45 30.54 -0.14
C GLY A 653 27.51 30.53 -1.34
N PHE A 654 26.92 29.37 -1.62
CA PHE A 654 26.02 29.13 -2.76
C PHE A 654 24.95 30.22 -2.88
N HIS A 655 24.25 30.54 -1.78
CA HIS A 655 23.15 31.51 -1.74
C HIS A 655 23.60 32.97 -1.97
N ALA A 656 24.91 33.26 -2.00
CA ALA A 656 25.43 34.57 -2.37
C ALA A 656 25.57 34.73 -3.89
N GLN A 657 25.82 33.64 -4.62
CA GLN A 657 26.14 33.66 -6.06
C GLN A 657 24.99 33.13 -6.92
N TYR A 658 24.18 32.24 -6.37
CA TYR A 658 23.13 31.52 -7.07
C TYR A 658 21.81 31.59 -6.32
N GLU A 659 20.70 31.51 -7.06
CA GLU A 659 19.35 31.39 -6.54
C GLU A 659 18.72 30.09 -7.03
N LEU A 660 18.07 29.35 -6.13
CA LEU A 660 17.34 28.11 -6.45
C LEU A 660 15.89 28.43 -6.76
N ASP A 661 15.44 27.94 -7.91
CA ASP A 661 14.05 28.01 -8.32
C ASP A 661 13.34 26.67 -7.99
N GLY A 662 12.60 26.13 -8.96
CA GLY A 662 11.84 24.91 -8.84
C GLY A 662 12.70 23.64 -8.89
N ARG A 663 12.24 22.62 -8.16
CA ARG A 663 12.74 21.24 -8.30
C ARG A 663 12.33 20.69 -9.67
N VAL A 664 13.30 20.20 -10.43
CA VAL A 664 13.11 19.63 -11.77
C VAL A 664 13.15 18.11 -11.73
N GLY A 665 13.93 17.51 -10.83
CA GLY A 665 14.09 16.05 -10.80
C GLY A 665 14.92 15.50 -9.64
N VAL A 666 15.53 14.34 -9.88
CA VAL A 666 16.45 13.63 -8.97
C VAL A 666 17.64 13.20 -9.80
N ASP A 667 18.85 13.40 -9.26
CA ASP A 667 20.11 13.02 -9.89
C ASP A 667 20.93 12.14 -8.94
N GLY A 668 20.82 10.82 -9.10
CA GLY A 668 21.41 9.85 -8.18
C GLY A 668 20.94 10.02 -6.73
N HIS A 669 21.85 10.47 -5.86
CA HIS A 669 21.60 10.73 -4.43
C HIS A 669 21.21 12.19 -4.14
N GLY A 670 21.21 13.06 -5.15
CA GLY A 670 20.89 14.48 -5.06
C GLY A 670 19.55 14.85 -5.68
N THR A 671 19.06 16.04 -5.36
CA THR A 671 17.86 16.61 -5.99
C THR A 671 18.28 17.60 -7.06
N LEU A 672 17.73 17.49 -8.27
CA LEU A 672 18.03 18.41 -9.37
C LEU A 672 17.06 19.61 -9.35
N HIS A 673 17.62 20.80 -9.39
CA HIS A 673 16.91 22.08 -9.40
C HIS A 673 17.34 22.93 -10.59
N LEU A 674 16.42 23.77 -11.06
CA LEU A 674 16.77 24.91 -11.88
C LEU A 674 17.20 26.05 -10.95
N GLY A 675 18.17 26.85 -11.39
CA GLY A 675 18.55 28.06 -10.69
C GLY A 675 19.04 29.13 -11.65
N THR A 676 19.37 30.27 -11.09
CA THR A 676 19.94 31.41 -11.83
C THR A 676 21.15 31.99 -11.12
N THR A 677 22.11 32.49 -11.89
CA THR A 677 23.24 33.25 -11.36
C THR A 677 22.76 34.63 -10.93
N LYS A 678 23.08 35.10 -9.72
CA LYS A 678 22.59 36.39 -9.20
C LYS A 678 23.21 37.61 -9.87
N ASP A 679 24.36 37.46 -10.51
CA ASP A 679 25.09 38.54 -11.19
C ASP A 679 24.54 38.84 -12.60
N SER A 680 24.20 37.80 -13.36
CA SER A 680 23.83 37.90 -14.78
C SER A 680 22.42 37.40 -15.09
N GLY A 681 21.74 36.73 -14.14
CA GLY A 681 20.45 36.08 -14.37
C GLY A 681 20.51 34.87 -15.31
N SER A 682 21.71 34.36 -15.61
CA SER A 682 21.89 33.23 -16.52
C SER A 682 21.37 31.94 -15.87
N PRO A 683 20.68 31.07 -16.62
CA PRO A 683 20.16 29.81 -16.10
C PRO A 683 21.29 28.82 -15.81
N VAL A 684 21.15 28.08 -14.72
CA VAL A 684 22.06 26.99 -14.31
C VAL A 684 21.25 25.79 -13.81
N HIS A 685 21.84 24.59 -13.90
CA HIS A 685 21.31 23.39 -13.26
C HIS A 685 22.06 23.16 -11.96
N VAL A 686 21.33 22.94 -10.87
CA VAL A 686 21.93 22.77 -9.54
C VAL A 686 21.53 21.42 -8.97
N VAL A 687 22.51 20.57 -8.68
CA VAL A 687 22.30 19.31 -7.96
C VAL A 687 22.58 19.53 -6.48
N VAL A 688 21.57 19.30 -5.66
CA VAL A 688 21.61 19.50 -4.21
C VAL A 688 21.75 18.15 -3.52
N TYR A 689 22.87 17.94 -2.83
CA TYR A 689 23.14 16.75 -2.03
C TYR A 689 22.94 17.06 -0.54
N ASN A 690 22.35 16.10 0.18
CA ASN A 690 22.25 16.15 1.63
C ASN A 690 23.20 15.12 2.26
N PRO A 691 24.40 15.52 2.71
CA PRO A 691 25.34 14.65 3.40
C PRO A 691 24.73 13.96 4.63
N ALA A 692 23.78 14.58 5.35
CA ALA A 692 23.21 14.00 6.57
C ALA A 692 22.36 12.74 6.30
N THR A 693 21.97 12.50 5.05
CA THR A 693 21.19 11.32 4.63
C THR A 693 22.05 10.20 4.04
N LEU A 694 23.37 10.38 3.98
CA LEU A 694 24.32 9.46 3.33
C LEU A 694 25.40 9.00 4.32
N SER A 695 25.90 7.78 4.16
CA SER A 695 27.05 7.28 4.94
C SER A 695 28.34 8.01 4.54
N GLU A 696 29.37 8.02 5.40
CA GLU A 696 30.68 8.62 5.05
C GLU A 696 31.29 8.00 3.78
N ALA A 697 31.09 6.70 3.57
CA ALA A 697 31.50 6.00 2.36
C ALA A 697 30.70 6.47 1.12
N ALA A 698 29.38 6.63 1.24
CA ALA A 698 28.54 7.15 0.16
C ALA A 698 28.86 8.62 -0.17
N ILE A 699 29.15 9.45 0.83
CA ILE A 699 29.62 10.83 0.65
C ILE A 699 30.96 10.85 -0.09
N ALA A 700 31.90 9.96 0.26
CA ALA A 700 33.18 9.85 -0.44
C ALA A 700 33.00 9.44 -1.90
N VAL A 701 32.09 8.52 -2.18
CA VAL A 701 31.74 8.05 -3.53
C VAL A 701 31.08 9.17 -4.36
N VAL A 702 30.13 9.92 -3.79
CA VAL A 702 29.49 11.07 -4.45
C VAL A 702 30.52 12.17 -4.74
N ARG A 703 31.38 12.49 -3.77
CA ARG A 703 32.44 13.50 -3.96
C ARG A 703 33.46 13.08 -5.02
N ASP A 704 33.89 11.81 -5.02
CA ASP A 704 34.77 11.28 -6.08
C ASP A 704 34.10 11.36 -7.46
N HIS A 705 32.80 11.03 -7.55
CA HIS A 705 32.04 11.16 -8.79
C HIS A 705 31.96 12.61 -9.29
N VAL A 706 31.67 13.57 -8.41
CA VAL A 706 31.63 15.01 -8.75
C VAL A 706 32.99 15.52 -9.22
N GLU A 707 34.09 15.08 -8.58
CA GLU A 707 35.45 15.45 -9.02
C GLU A 707 35.83 14.84 -10.37
N ARG A 708 35.31 13.66 -10.71
CA ARG A 708 35.50 13.06 -12.05
C ARG A 708 34.64 13.76 -13.10
N LEU A 709 33.38 14.10 -12.79
CA LEU A 709 32.50 14.89 -13.67
C LEU A 709 33.13 16.24 -14.02
N ARG A 710 33.79 16.89 -13.06
CA ARG A 710 34.51 18.16 -13.27
C ARG A 710 35.64 18.06 -14.32
N ARG A 711 36.16 16.87 -14.58
CA ARG A 711 37.24 16.62 -15.54
C ARG A 711 36.74 16.26 -16.93
N LEU A 712 35.44 16.07 -17.12
CA LEU A 712 34.85 15.84 -18.44
C LEU A 712 34.89 17.15 -19.23
N ASP A 713 35.55 17.11 -20.39
CA ASP A 713 35.56 18.21 -21.35
C ASP A 713 35.24 17.64 -22.72
N HIS A 714 33.95 17.56 -23.00
CA HIS A 714 33.42 16.99 -24.24
C HIS A 714 32.14 17.73 -24.65
N PRO A 715 31.91 17.99 -25.95
CA PRO A 715 30.74 18.73 -26.44
C PRO A 715 29.39 18.05 -26.14
N HIS A 716 29.39 16.77 -25.77
CA HIS A 716 28.18 15.99 -25.47
C HIS A 716 28.01 15.68 -23.97
N THR A 717 28.73 16.38 -23.08
CA THR A 717 28.63 16.25 -21.62
C THR A 717 28.54 17.64 -20.98
N PRO A 718 27.83 17.80 -19.85
CA PRO A 718 27.62 19.10 -19.23
C PRO A 718 28.88 19.55 -18.48
N LYS A 719 29.21 20.83 -18.58
CA LYS A 719 30.31 21.42 -17.82
C LYS A 719 29.89 21.71 -16.37
N VAL A 720 30.75 21.31 -15.44
CA VAL A 720 30.65 21.72 -14.04
C VAL A 720 31.20 23.14 -13.89
N LEU A 721 30.34 24.06 -13.48
CA LEU A 721 30.69 25.47 -13.28
C LEU A 721 31.30 25.68 -11.88
N ASP A 722 30.56 25.28 -10.84
CA ASP A 722 30.97 25.48 -9.44
C ASP A 722 30.54 24.30 -8.55
N VAL A 723 31.24 24.14 -7.42
CA VAL A 723 30.91 23.14 -6.39
C VAL A 723 31.06 23.78 -5.01
N PHE A 724 29.98 23.79 -4.23
CA PHE A 724 29.92 24.29 -2.86
C PHE A 724 29.78 23.11 -1.90
N LYS A 725 30.71 23.02 -0.94
CA LYS A 725 30.77 21.90 0.02
C LYS A 725 30.53 22.44 1.42
N ALA A 726 29.70 21.76 2.21
CA ALA A 726 29.42 22.07 3.61
C ALA A 726 28.94 23.51 3.83
N GLU A 727 27.89 23.91 3.10
CA GLU A 727 27.23 25.20 3.29
C GLU A 727 26.56 25.29 4.69
N PRO A 728 26.24 26.49 5.20
CA PRO A 728 25.65 26.67 6.54
C PRO A 728 24.33 25.92 6.77
N ASP A 729 23.62 25.56 5.71
CA ASP A 729 22.40 24.75 5.72
C ASP A 729 22.68 23.23 5.78
N GLY A 730 23.95 22.82 5.79
CA GLY A 730 24.40 21.45 5.83
C GLY A 730 24.38 20.72 4.48
N LEU A 731 24.14 21.42 3.38
CA LEU A 731 24.01 20.85 2.04
C LEU A 731 25.29 21.04 1.20
N GLU A 732 25.41 20.24 0.14
CA GLU A 732 26.42 20.42 -0.92
C GLU A 732 25.74 20.69 -2.26
N TYR A 733 26.27 21.64 -3.02
CA TYR A 733 25.69 22.10 -4.29
C TYR A 733 26.67 21.89 -5.43
N VAL A 734 26.23 21.25 -6.51
CA VAL A 734 26.99 21.14 -7.76
C VAL A 734 26.25 21.93 -8.83
N VAL A 735 26.89 22.99 -9.34
CA VAL A 735 26.35 23.88 -10.36
C VAL A 735 26.88 23.45 -11.71
N LEU A 736 25.97 23.13 -12.61
CA LEU A 736 26.22 22.71 -13.99
C LEU A 736 25.73 23.79 -14.94
N GLU A 737 26.32 23.85 -16.12
CA GLU A 737 25.77 24.65 -17.21
C GLU A 737 24.33 24.21 -17.52
N ALA A 738 23.42 25.16 -17.75
CA ALA A 738 22.06 24.83 -18.13
C ALA A 738 22.05 24.28 -19.56
N ILE A 739 21.56 23.06 -19.70
CA ILE A 739 21.38 22.41 -21.01
C ILE A 739 19.96 22.70 -21.47
N LEU A 740 19.83 23.59 -22.44
CA LEU A 740 18.56 23.97 -23.05
C LEU A 740 18.35 23.17 -24.35
N GLY A 741 17.24 22.44 -24.42
CA GLY A 741 16.89 21.61 -25.57
C GLY A 741 15.76 20.64 -25.25
N ASP A 742 15.34 19.87 -26.25
CA ASP A 742 14.29 18.87 -26.10
C ASP A 742 14.91 17.55 -25.63
N GLN A 743 14.20 16.79 -24.79
CA GLN A 743 14.65 15.44 -24.46
C GLN A 743 14.54 14.55 -25.69
N LEU A 744 15.49 13.62 -25.85
CA LEU A 744 15.47 12.63 -26.92
C LEU A 744 14.16 11.83 -26.89
N PHE A 745 13.61 11.57 -25.70
CA PHE A 745 12.29 10.97 -25.56
C PHE A 745 11.21 11.73 -26.35
N ASP A 746 11.09 13.04 -26.12
CA ASP A 746 10.07 13.87 -26.77
C ASP A 746 10.31 13.92 -28.29
N ARG A 747 11.58 14.04 -28.71
CA ARG A 747 11.94 14.05 -30.13
C ARG A 747 11.62 12.73 -30.84
N ILE A 748 11.87 11.59 -30.21
CA ILE A 748 11.51 10.27 -30.75
C ILE A 748 10.01 10.19 -31.02
N VAL A 749 9.21 10.77 -30.13
CA VAL A 749 7.76 10.76 -30.29
C VAL A 749 7.26 11.83 -31.26
N GLU A 750 8.01 12.92 -31.52
CA GLU A 750 7.65 13.95 -32.50
C GLU A 750 8.02 13.59 -33.94
N LYS A 751 9.14 12.90 -34.14
CA LYS A 751 9.74 12.66 -35.46
C LYS A 751 9.09 11.51 -36.25
N ASP A 752 8.09 10.83 -35.68
CA ASP A 752 7.34 9.65 -36.21
C ASP A 752 8.23 8.41 -36.49
N CYS A 753 9.37 8.54 -37.17
CA CYS A 753 10.35 7.48 -37.39
C CYS A 753 11.76 8.04 -37.67
N TYR A 754 12.79 7.30 -37.26
CA TYR A 754 14.16 7.55 -37.70
C TYR A 754 14.46 6.67 -38.91
N SER A 755 15.18 7.19 -39.90
CA SER A 755 15.89 6.32 -40.84
C SER A 755 17.07 5.64 -40.13
N GLU A 756 17.53 4.51 -40.66
CA GLU A 756 18.71 3.81 -40.13
C GLU A 756 19.95 4.73 -40.15
N ALA A 757 20.06 5.62 -41.13
CA ALA A 757 21.13 6.62 -41.22
C ALA A 757 21.09 7.67 -40.09
N GLU A 758 19.91 8.16 -39.72
CA GLU A 758 19.73 9.14 -38.64
C GLU A 758 19.91 8.49 -37.26
N ALA A 759 19.31 7.32 -37.03
CA ALA A 759 19.50 6.54 -35.81
C ALA A 759 20.99 6.25 -35.57
N ARG A 760 21.72 5.86 -36.63
CA ARG A 760 23.17 5.67 -36.56
C ARG A 760 23.92 6.95 -36.20
N ALA A 761 23.56 8.10 -36.79
CA ALA A 761 24.25 9.36 -36.50
C ALA A 761 24.11 9.74 -35.02
N LEU A 762 22.91 9.60 -34.46
CA LEU A 762 22.64 9.83 -33.05
C LEU A 762 23.37 8.83 -32.15
N VAL A 763 23.28 7.53 -32.46
CA VAL A 763 23.97 6.47 -31.69
C VAL A 763 25.49 6.65 -31.73
N ARG A 764 26.05 7.17 -32.83
CA ARG A 764 27.48 7.51 -32.92
C ARG A 764 27.85 8.62 -31.93
N SER A 765 27.13 9.73 -31.91
CA SER A 765 27.37 10.82 -30.95
C SER A 765 27.20 10.35 -29.51
N LEU A 766 26.20 9.49 -29.26
CA LEU A 766 25.98 8.86 -27.96
C LEU A 766 27.19 7.99 -27.55
N LEU A 767 27.70 7.15 -28.46
CA LEU A 767 28.88 6.34 -28.21
C LEU A 767 30.13 7.20 -28.00
N ASP A 768 30.34 8.26 -28.77
CA ASP A 768 31.48 9.17 -28.58
C ASP A 768 31.46 9.81 -27.17
N ALA A 769 30.27 10.22 -26.70
CA ALA A 769 30.09 10.73 -25.34
C ALA A 769 30.36 9.65 -24.27
N VAL A 770 29.79 8.45 -24.42
CA VAL A 770 29.94 7.34 -23.48
C VAL A 770 31.39 6.85 -23.42
N VAL A 771 32.08 6.75 -24.56
CA VAL A 771 33.51 6.42 -24.63
C VAL A 771 34.35 7.46 -23.89
N HIS A 772 34.06 8.75 -24.07
CA HIS A 772 34.78 9.81 -23.36
C HIS A 772 34.56 9.72 -21.83
N CYS A 773 33.31 9.51 -21.40
CA CYS A 773 32.99 9.28 -19.98
C CYS A 773 33.75 8.07 -19.42
N HIS A 774 33.72 6.93 -20.12
CA HIS A 774 34.39 5.70 -19.69
C HIS A 774 35.91 5.86 -19.63
N ALA A 775 36.52 6.58 -20.57
CA ALA A 775 37.96 6.89 -20.57
C ALA A 775 38.36 7.78 -19.38
N ALA A 776 37.46 8.67 -18.93
CA ALA A 776 37.62 9.49 -17.73
C ALA A 776 37.27 8.74 -16.42
N GLY A 777 36.87 7.47 -16.51
CA GLY A 777 36.46 6.67 -15.36
C GLY A 777 35.10 7.07 -14.77
N VAL A 778 34.23 7.67 -15.59
CA VAL A 778 32.84 8.04 -15.25
C VAL A 778 31.88 7.10 -15.97
N THR A 779 31.07 6.35 -15.22
CA THR A 779 29.91 5.62 -15.76
C THR A 779 28.66 6.48 -15.62
N HIS A 780 27.81 6.55 -16.65
CA HIS A 780 26.57 7.34 -16.60
C HIS A 780 25.51 6.68 -15.71
N SER A 781 25.37 5.35 -15.76
CA SER A 781 24.51 4.50 -14.91
C SER A 781 22.98 4.69 -15.05
N ASN A 782 22.51 5.77 -15.66
CA ASN A 782 21.09 6.07 -15.88
C ASN A 782 20.80 6.51 -17.34
N LEU A 783 21.46 5.88 -18.32
CA LEU A 783 21.24 6.23 -19.74
C LEU A 783 19.85 5.80 -20.22
N LYS A 784 19.05 6.77 -20.65
CA LYS A 784 17.74 6.58 -21.25
C LYS A 784 17.34 7.81 -22.07
N PRO A 785 16.32 7.73 -22.93
CA PRO A 785 15.92 8.88 -23.76
C PRO A 785 15.56 10.15 -22.98
N GLU A 786 15.13 10.05 -21.73
CA GLU A 786 14.80 11.19 -20.86
C GLU A 786 16.04 11.88 -20.26
N THR A 787 17.22 11.26 -20.32
CA THR A 787 18.49 11.81 -19.81
C THR A 787 19.44 12.24 -20.93
N ILE A 788 18.92 12.33 -22.15
CA ILE A 788 19.67 12.77 -23.34
C ILE A 788 18.92 13.99 -23.88
N VAL A 789 19.58 15.14 -23.93
CA VAL A 789 18.98 16.40 -24.40
C VAL A 789 19.56 16.77 -25.75
N LEU A 790 18.71 17.03 -26.73
CA LEU A 790 19.09 17.48 -28.06
C LEU A 790 19.15 19.01 -28.06
N THR A 791 20.34 19.57 -28.22
CA THR A 791 20.56 21.02 -28.04
C THR A 791 20.48 21.80 -29.35
N LYS A 792 20.35 21.10 -30.50
CA LYS A 792 20.08 21.72 -31.81
C LYS A 792 18.73 21.25 -32.36
N PRO A 793 17.85 22.16 -32.79
CA PRO A 793 16.54 21.81 -33.34
C PRO A 793 16.60 20.94 -34.60
N ASP A 794 17.57 21.19 -35.48
CA ASP A 794 17.66 20.55 -36.81
C ASP A 794 18.70 19.42 -36.89
N ASP A 795 19.37 19.10 -35.79
CA ASP A 795 20.46 18.13 -35.74
C ASP A 795 20.32 17.21 -34.52
N ASP A 796 19.57 16.12 -34.69
CA ASP A 796 19.34 15.13 -33.65
C ASP A 796 20.62 14.37 -33.23
N ALA A 797 21.71 14.50 -34.00
CA ALA A 797 23.01 13.93 -33.61
C ALA A 797 23.75 14.83 -32.60
N TRP A 798 23.28 16.05 -32.37
CA TRP A 798 23.89 16.99 -31.43
C TRP A 798 23.21 16.92 -30.06
N LEU A 799 23.61 15.92 -29.28
CA LEU A 799 23.06 15.60 -27.96
C LEU A 799 23.98 16.04 -26.81
N VAL A 800 23.42 16.16 -25.61
CA VAL A 800 24.18 16.31 -24.36
C VAL A 800 23.59 15.35 -23.34
N LEU A 801 24.44 14.56 -22.70
CA LEU A 801 24.03 13.67 -21.60
C LEU A 801 23.73 14.49 -20.35
N THR A 802 22.66 14.18 -19.64
CA THR A 802 22.28 14.87 -18.40
C THR A 802 21.90 13.86 -17.32
N ASN A 803 21.83 14.30 -16.06
CA ASN A 803 21.40 13.46 -14.92
C ASN A 803 22.26 12.20 -14.73
N PHE A 804 23.56 12.43 -14.52
CA PHE A 804 24.55 11.40 -14.24
C PHE A 804 24.34 10.81 -12.84
N GLY A 805 24.08 9.50 -12.76
CA GLY A 805 23.91 8.85 -11.47
C GLY A 805 22.99 7.65 -11.52
N ARG A 806 22.47 7.27 -10.36
CA ARG A 806 21.66 6.05 -10.20
C ARG A 806 20.25 6.23 -10.80
N PRO A 807 19.70 5.24 -11.51
CA PRO A 807 18.34 5.32 -12.02
C PRO A 807 17.36 5.35 -10.84
N ALA A 808 16.34 6.21 -10.93
CA ALA A 808 15.20 6.14 -10.02
C ALA A 808 14.62 4.72 -10.08
N THR A 809 14.23 4.13 -8.94
CA THR A 809 13.75 2.74 -8.75
C THR A 809 12.55 2.32 -9.63
N ARG A 810 12.10 3.19 -10.54
CA ARG A 810 10.92 3.05 -11.40
C ARG A 810 11.23 2.83 -12.89
N ALA A 811 12.49 2.92 -13.33
CA ALA A 811 12.86 2.84 -14.76
C ALA A 811 13.60 1.54 -15.11
N LEU A 812 12.94 0.38 -14.96
CA LEU A 812 13.57 -0.93 -15.19
C LEU A 812 13.80 -1.27 -16.68
N ASP A 813 13.15 -0.56 -17.60
CA ASP A 813 13.09 -0.87 -19.03
C ASP A 813 14.43 -0.71 -19.78
N TYR A 814 15.34 0.11 -19.26
CA TYR A 814 16.67 0.41 -19.87
C TYR A 814 17.84 -0.10 -19.02
N VAL A 815 17.55 -0.77 -17.91
CA VAL A 815 18.56 -1.19 -16.92
C VAL A 815 19.18 -2.53 -17.31
N ALA A 816 20.50 -2.62 -17.23
CA ALA A 816 21.24 -3.83 -17.52
C ALA A 816 20.94 -4.97 -16.52
N PRO A 817 20.99 -6.25 -16.93
CA PRO A 817 20.69 -7.38 -16.06
C PRO A 817 21.51 -7.37 -14.77
N GLU A 818 22.81 -7.10 -14.83
CA GLU A 818 23.71 -7.10 -13.68
C GLU A 818 23.45 -5.95 -12.69
N ALA A 819 23.03 -4.78 -13.19
CA ALA A 819 22.61 -3.65 -12.36
C ALA A 819 21.29 -3.99 -11.65
N LEU A 820 20.37 -4.66 -12.35
CA LEU A 820 19.12 -5.17 -11.81
C LEU A 820 19.33 -6.25 -10.74
N PHE A 821 20.24 -7.22 -10.98
CA PHE A 821 20.60 -8.25 -10.00
C PHE A 821 21.23 -7.66 -8.74
N ARG A 822 22.13 -6.68 -8.88
CA ARG A 822 22.71 -5.95 -7.74
C ARG A 822 21.66 -5.15 -6.98
N ALA A 823 20.71 -4.52 -7.67
CA ALA A 823 19.60 -3.81 -7.04
C ALA A 823 18.72 -4.74 -6.17
N VAL A 824 18.56 -6.00 -6.58
CA VAL A 824 17.81 -7.02 -5.82
C VAL A 824 18.64 -7.64 -4.67
N GLN A 825 19.97 -7.74 -4.81
CA GLN A 825 20.85 -8.37 -3.81
C GLN A 825 21.46 -7.43 -2.75
N ALA A 826 21.47 -6.11 -2.98
CA ALA A 826 22.21 -5.18 -2.14
C ALA A 826 21.46 -4.75 -0.86
N SER A 827 21.96 -5.24 0.29
CA SER A 827 21.54 -4.88 1.65
C SER A 827 22.52 -3.86 2.27
N GLY A 828 22.23 -2.55 2.19
CA GLY A 828 23.06 -1.49 2.80
C GLY A 828 23.53 -0.38 1.84
N ASP A 829 24.22 0.63 2.40
CA ASP A 829 24.71 1.87 1.75
C ASP A 829 25.95 1.68 0.86
N ASP A 830 26.51 0.47 0.72
CA ASP A 830 27.64 0.15 -0.16
C ASP A 830 27.18 -0.11 -1.61
N LYS A 831 26.51 0.86 -2.21
CA LYS A 831 25.99 0.75 -3.59
C LYS A 831 26.89 1.53 -4.53
N VAL A 832 27.96 0.87 -4.98
CA VAL A 832 28.92 1.34 -6.00
C VAL A 832 28.15 1.72 -7.28
N PHE A 833 28.56 2.81 -7.95
CA PHE A 833 28.11 3.15 -9.31
C PHE A 833 28.25 1.93 -10.24
N ASP A 834 27.32 1.78 -11.19
CA ASP A 834 27.35 0.63 -12.08
C ASP A 834 28.62 0.62 -12.95
N GLU A 835 28.96 -0.56 -13.46
CA GLU A 835 30.17 -0.74 -14.26
C GLU A 835 29.93 -0.27 -15.70
N PRO A 836 30.98 0.16 -16.44
CA PRO A 836 30.86 0.61 -17.83
C PRO A 836 30.02 -0.27 -18.79
N PRO A 837 29.97 -1.62 -18.67
CA PRO A 837 29.11 -2.44 -19.51
C PRO A 837 27.62 -2.12 -19.39
N ALA A 838 27.15 -1.60 -18.26
CA ALA A 838 25.74 -1.28 -18.05
C ALA A 838 25.26 -0.16 -18.98
N ASP A 839 26.09 0.86 -19.21
CA ASP A 839 25.80 1.94 -20.17
C ASP A 839 25.67 1.39 -21.60
N VAL A 840 26.48 0.38 -21.95
CA VAL A 840 26.43 -0.25 -23.27
C VAL A 840 25.10 -0.99 -23.51
N TRP A 841 24.56 -1.63 -22.47
CA TRP A 841 23.23 -2.23 -22.54
C TRP A 841 22.16 -1.16 -22.83
N SER A 842 22.19 -0.06 -22.10
CA SER A 842 21.27 1.08 -22.31
C SER A 842 21.38 1.63 -23.74
N VAL A 843 22.60 1.75 -24.29
CA VAL A 843 22.80 2.13 -25.71
C VAL A 843 22.15 1.11 -26.65
N GLY A 844 22.25 -0.18 -26.37
CA GLY A 844 21.58 -1.25 -27.14
C GLY A 844 20.05 -1.13 -27.12
N VAL A 845 19.47 -0.86 -25.96
CA VAL A 845 18.01 -0.65 -25.80
C VAL A 845 17.57 0.62 -26.54
N ILE A 846 18.28 1.74 -26.40
CA ILE A 846 18.00 2.99 -27.11
C ILE A 846 18.09 2.79 -28.63
N THR A 847 19.11 2.07 -29.10
CA THR A 847 19.29 1.77 -30.53
C THR A 847 18.13 0.92 -31.07
N TYR A 848 17.69 -0.08 -30.31
CA TYR A 848 16.52 -0.89 -30.66
C TYR A 848 15.27 0.01 -30.79
N VAL A 849 15.02 0.87 -29.81
CA VAL A 849 13.88 1.82 -29.82
C VAL A 849 13.96 2.80 -30.98
N LEU A 850 15.13 3.34 -31.33
CA LEU A 850 15.28 4.26 -32.46
C LEU A 850 14.95 3.60 -33.81
N LEU A 851 15.27 2.31 -33.96
CA LEU A 851 15.09 1.59 -35.22
C LEU A 851 13.69 0.98 -35.40
N CYS A 852 12.95 0.73 -34.31
CA CYS A 852 11.63 0.08 -34.42
C CYS A 852 10.51 0.75 -33.62
N GLY A 853 10.84 1.70 -32.75
CA GLY A 853 9.90 2.49 -31.96
C GLY A 853 9.39 1.84 -30.67
N TYR A 854 9.77 0.60 -30.36
CA TYR A 854 9.35 -0.15 -29.16
C TYR A 854 10.53 -0.78 -28.41
N LEU A 855 10.30 -1.29 -27.19
CA LEU A 855 11.35 -1.86 -26.33
C LEU A 855 11.72 -3.31 -26.72
N PRO A 856 12.99 -3.71 -26.60
CA PRO A 856 13.45 -5.08 -26.90
C PRO A 856 12.91 -6.14 -25.93
N PHE A 857 12.53 -5.73 -24.72
CA PHE A 857 11.94 -6.60 -23.70
C PHE A 857 10.65 -5.96 -23.19
N HIS A 858 9.61 -6.76 -23.03
CA HIS A 858 8.30 -6.32 -22.56
C HIS A 858 7.66 -7.40 -21.71
N GLY A 859 6.94 -7.01 -20.66
CA GLY A 859 6.26 -7.97 -19.80
C GLY A 859 5.00 -7.36 -19.23
N VAL A 860 3.95 -8.17 -19.12
CA VAL A 860 2.70 -7.80 -18.42
C VAL A 860 2.95 -7.37 -16.96
N ASN A 861 4.07 -7.77 -16.37
CA ASN A 861 4.54 -7.28 -15.08
C ASN A 861 6.08 -7.33 -14.96
N GLN A 862 6.60 -6.72 -13.88
CA GLN A 862 8.04 -6.63 -13.60
C GLN A 862 8.75 -8.00 -13.55
N PHE A 863 8.05 -9.05 -13.10
CA PHE A 863 8.60 -10.41 -13.07
C PHE A 863 8.75 -11.01 -14.47
N HIS A 864 7.78 -10.79 -15.36
CA HIS A 864 7.88 -11.23 -16.77
C HIS A 864 8.96 -10.47 -17.52
N LEU A 865 9.03 -9.15 -17.33
CA LEU A 865 10.09 -8.31 -17.87
C LEU A 865 11.47 -8.81 -17.41
N PHE A 866 11.62 -9.08 -16.11
CA PHE A 866 12.84 -9.66 -15.54
C PHE A 866 13.21 -11.02 -16.16
N LYS A 867 12.23 -11.90 -16.36
CA LYS A 867 12.45 -13.22 -16.98
C LYS A 867 12.92 -13.11 -18.43
N GLN A 868 12.42 -12.13 -19.19
CA GLN A 868 12.87 -11.87 -20.56
C GLN A 868 14.29 -11.29 -20.61
N ILE A 869 14.56 -10.27 -19.79
CA ILE A 869 15.90 -9.65 -19.66
C ILE A 869 16.93 -10.71 -19.27
N LYS A 870 16.62 -11.58 -18.30
CA LYS A 870 17.50 -12.68 -17.86
C LYS A 870 17.77 -13.72 -18.95
N ARG A 871 16.81 -13.94 -19.86
CA ARG A 871 16.98 -14.86 -20.99
C ARG A 871 17.85 -14.27 -22.09
N GLY A 872 17.96 -12.94 -22.19
CA GLY A 872 18.82 -12.25 -23.17
C GLY A 872 18.43 -12.46 -24.63
N LYS A 873 17.25 -13.04 -24.90
CA LYS A 873 16.81 -13.36 -26.26
C LYS A 873 16.16 -12.13 -26.86
N VAL A 874 16.91 -11.38 -27.66
CA VAL A 874 16.37 -10.32 -28.52
C VAL A 874 15.64 -10.96 -29.69
N VAL A 875 14.41 -10.54 -29.96
CA VAL A 875 13.58 -11.04 -31.06
C VAL A 875 13.47 -9.95 -32.12
N PHE A 876 13.59 -10.32 -33.39
CA PHE A 876 13.50 -9.41 -34.53
C PHE A 876 12.34 -9.83 -35.43
N ASP A 877 11.11 -9.51 -35.01
CA ASP A 877 9.90 -10.00 -35.66
C ASP A 877 9.66 -9.36 -37.05
N ALA A 878 9.31 -10.20 -38.02
CA ALA A 878 8.84 -9.78 -39.33
C ALA A 878 7.41 -9.22 -39.23
N PRO A 879 7.00 -8.25 -40.08
CA PRO A 879 7.76 -7.69 -41.20
C PRO A 879 8.66 -6.50 -40.83
N TYR A 880 8.63 -6.04 -39.58
CA TYR A 880 9.25 -4.77 -39.16
C TYR A 880 10.77 -4.76 -39.30
N TRP A 881 11.40 -5.87 -38.91
CA TRP A 881 12.85 -6.00 -38.96
C TRP A 881 13.37 -6.41 -40.34
N ASP A 882 12.51 -6.68 -41.32
CA ASP A 882 12.94 -7.12 -42.66
C ASP A 882 13.63 -5.99 -43.44
N ALA A 883 13.23 -4.74 -43.16
CA ALA A 883 13.82 -3.54 -43.77
C ALA A 883 15.10 -3.04 -43.07
N ILE A 884 15.42 -3.57 -41.87
CA ILE A 884 16.58 -3.16 -41.07
C ILE A 884 17.81 -3.98 -41.46
N SER A 885 18.94 -3.30 -41.66
CA SER A 885 20.15 -3.99 -42.10
C SER A 885 20.61 -5.09 -41.12
N PRO A 886 21.17 -6.21 -41.61
CA PRO A 886 21.75 -7.23 -40.76
C PRO A 886 22.86 -6.68 -39.83
N SER A 887 23.58 -5.65 -40.28
CA SER A 887 24.64 -5.00 -39.49
C SER A 887 24.08 -4.25 -38.28
N ALA A 888 22.92 -3.59 -38.41
CA ALA A 888 22.23 -2.95 -37.29
C ALA A 888 21.74 -3.98 -36.26
N LYS A 889 21.20 -5.12 -36.72
CA LYS A 889 20.79 -6.23 -35.83
C LYS A 889 21.99 -6.83 -35.09
N ALA A 890 23.13 -6.98 -35.78
CA ALA A 890 24.38 -7.44 -35.18
C ALA A 890 24.90 -6.48 -34.10
N PHE A 891 24.81 -5.16 -34.34
CA PHE A 891 25.16 -4.14 -33.35
C PHE A 891 24.31 -4.28 -32.08
N ILE A 892 22.99 -4.41 -32.21
CA ILE A 892 22.07 -4.61 -31.08
C ILE A 892 22.41 -5.89 -30.31
N CYS A 893 22.67 -6.99 -31.02
CA CYS A 893 23.05 -8.26 -30.38
C CYS A 893 24.36 -8.17 -29.61
N ALA A 894 25.33 -7.39 -30.11
CA ALA A 894 26.61 -7.17 -29.43
C ALA A 894 26.45 -6.30 -28.16
N ALA A 895 25.49 -5.37 -28.16
CA ALA A 895 25.18 -4.51 -27.02
C ALA A 895 24.29 -5.18 -25.96
N LEU A 896 23.33 -6.01 -26.35
CA LEU A 896 22.34 -6.67 -25.46
C LEU A 896 22.76 -8.07 -25.01
N VAL A 897 24.06 -8.27 -24.74
CA VAL A 897 24.58 -9.50 -24.15
C VAL A 897 24.37 -9.49 -22.63
N VAL A 898 23.76 -10.56 -22.08
CA VAL A 898 23.42 -10.63 -20.65
C VAL A 898 24.66 -10.68 -19.76
N ASP A 899 25.69 -11.42 -20.16
CA ASP A 899 26.96 -11.48 -19.44
C ASP A 899 27.77 -10.19 -19.70
N PRO A 900 27.98 -9.32 -18.69
CA PRO A 900 28.70 -8.07 -18.87
C PRO A 900 30.17 -8.27 -19.29
N ALA A 901 30.79 -9.41 -18.99
CA ALA A 901 32.17 -9.70 -19.39
C ALA A 901 32.31 -10.05 -20.88
N GLN A 902 31.21 -10.50 -21.50
CA GLN A 902 31.14 -10.85 -22.92
C GLN A 902 30.48 -9.74 -23.76
N ARG A 903 29.88 -8.75 -23.11
CA ARG A 903 29.25 -7.61 -23.77
C ARG A 903 30.32 -6.74 -24.43
N ALA A 904 30.02 -6.26 -25.63
CA ALA A 904 30.89 -5.30 -26.31
C ALA A 904 31.12 -4.06 -25.43
N THR A 905 32.30 -3.46 -25.50
CA THR A 905 32.56 -2.16 -24.88
C THR A 905 32.08 -1.03 -25.78
N ALA A 906 31.84 0.16 -25.21
CA ALA A 906 31.46 1.34 -26.01
C ALA A 906 32.48 1.64 -27.13
N GLU A 907 33.78 1.47 -26.85
CA GLU A 907 34.85 1.65 -27.85
C GLU A 907 34.77 0.60 -28.97
N THR A 908 34.50 -0.67 -28.64
CA THR A 908 34.31 -1.69 -29.69
C THR A 908 33.07 -1.44 -30.54
N LEU A 909 31.97 -0.97 -29.94
CA LEU A 909 30.75 -0.63 -30.66
C LEU A 909 30.91 0.62 -31.55
N ARG A 910 31.73 1.59 -31.14
CA ARG A 910 32.07 2.78 -31.92
C ARG A 910 32.74 2.44 -33.25
N HIS A 911 33.50 1.35 -33.30
CA HIS A 911 34.14 0.82 -34.52
C HIS A 911 33.34 -0.30 -35.20
N HIS A 912 32.12 -0.61 -34.73
CA HIS A 912 31.30 -1.67 -35.30
C HIS A 912 30.92 -1.36 -36.77
N ASP A 913 30.82 -2.39 -37.60
CA ASP A 913 30.56 -2.28 -39.04
C ASP A 913 29.35 -1.40 -39.36
N TRP A 914 28.30 -1.45 -38.54
CA TRP A 914 27.11 -0.61 -38.68
C TRP A 914 27.40 0.89 -38.49
N ILE A 915 28.21 1.26 -37.49
CA ILE A 915 28.60 2.65 -37.23
C ILE A 915 29.54 3.15 -38.32
N ALA A 916 30.49 2.30 -38.74
CA ALA A 916 31.53 2.60 -39.73
C ALA A 916 31.06 2.48 -41.20
N ALA A 917 29.86 1.96 -41.46
CA ALA A 917 29.36 1.71 -42.82
C ALA A 917 29.33 2.98 -43.70
N ALA A 918 29.88 2.86 -44.92
CA ALA A 918 29.91 3.95 -45.89
C ALA A 918 28.55 4.28 -46.52
N LYS A 919 27.63 3.30 -46.57
CA LYS A 919 26.23 3.46 -47.04
C LYS A 919 25.30 2.71 -46.10
N VAL A 920 24.28 3.40 -45.62
CA VAL A 920 23.24 2.88 -44.72
C VAL A 920 21.89 3.24 -45.32
N PRO A 921 20.86 2.38 -45.24
CA PRO A 921 19.54 2.70 -45.76
C PRO A 921 19.03 4.05 -45.23
N THR A 922 18.65 4.95 -46.15
CA THR A 922 18.05 6.26 -45.82
C THR A 922 16.53 6.22 -45.90
N THR A 923 15.95 5.06 -46.22
CA THR A 923 14.50 4.86 -46.29
C THR A 923 13.91 4.98 -44.89
N SER A 924 12.92 5.86 -44.73
CA SER A 924 12.17 6.02 -43.49
C SER A 924 11.53 4.70 -43.08
N LEU A 925 11.72 4.31 -41.82
CA LEU A 925 11.22 3.06 -41.28
C LEU A 925 9.74 3.27 -40.93
N HIS A 926 8.80 2.72 -41.70
CA HIS A 926 7.37 2.90 -41.44
C HIS A 926 6.97 2.22 -40.13
N VAL A 927 6.60 3.05 -39.15
CA VAL A 927 6.02 2.63 -37.88
C VAL A 927 4.51 2.48 -38.04
N ASN A 928 3.95 1.32 -37.67
CA ASN A 928 2.53 0.99 -37.73
C ASN A 928 1.67 1.92 -36.83
N GLU A 929 0.41 2.12 -37.20
CA GLU A 929 -0.62 2.92 -36.50
C GLU A 929 -0.82 2.52 -35.02
N GLU A 930 -0.60 1.24 -34.68
CA GLU A 930 -0.59 0.73 -33.30
C GLU A 930 0.53 1.34 -32.44
N LEU A 931 1.69 1.65 -33.03
CA LEU A 931 2.80 2.26 -32.29
C LEU A 931 2.56 3.75 -32.02
N ARG A 932 1.85 4.46 -32.90
CA ARG A 932 1.35 5.82 -32.61
C ARG A 932 0.45 5.80 -31.38
N ARG A 933 -0.34 4.74 -31.14
CA ARG A 933 -1.16 4.59 -29.92
C ARG A 933 -0.32 4.34 -28.66
N LEU A 934 0.74 3.55 -28.73
CA LEU A 934 1.65 3.27 -27.61
C LEU A 934 2.57 4.47 -27.25
N GLN A 935 3.02 5.22 -28.26
CA GLN A 935 3.83 6.42 -28.06
C GLN A 935 2.98 7.64 -27.63
N ALA A 936 1.75 7.80 -28.15
CA ALA A 936 0.80 8.81 -27.66
C ALA A 936 0.39 8.59 -26.19
N ARG A 937 0.28 7.32 -25.76
CA ARG A 937 0.07 6.90 -24.35
C ARG A 937 1.13 7.46 -23.40
N ARG A 938 2.41 7.44 -23.81
CA ARG A 938 3.50 8.01 -23.01
C ARG A 938 3.60 9.54 -23.15
N LYS A 939 3.31 10.10 -24.34
CA LYS A 939 3.25 11.56 -24.56
C LYS A 939 2.15 12.24 -23.74
N LEU A 940 0.98 11.61 -23.54
CA LEU A 940 -0.07 12.16 -22.67
C LEU A 940 0.39 12.23 -21.20
N LYS A 941 1.15 11.24 -20.71
CA LYS A 941 1.73 11.24 -19.36
C LYS A 941 2.73 12.38 -19.14
N GLY A 942 3.54 12.73 -20.15
CA GLY A 942 4.50 13.84 -20.11
C GLY A 942 3.85 15.22 -20.30
N VAL A 943 2.95 15.36 -21.26
CA VAL A 943 2.24 16.62 -21.54
C VAL A 943 1.27 16.98 -20.41
N LEU A 944 0.62 16.03 -19.74
CA LEU A 944 -0.18 16.32 -18.52
C LEU A 944 0.68 16.76 -17.32
N SER A 945 1.95 16.36 -17.28
CA SER A 945 2.93 16.83 -16.30
C SER A 945 3.42 18.25 -16.62
N ALA A 946 3.68 18.56 -17.91
CA ALA A 946 4.13 19.87 -18.38
C ALA A 946 3.00 20.93 -18.46
N VAL A 947 1.77 20.53 -18.78
CA VAL A 947 0.58 21.41 -18.77
C VAL A 947 0.22 21.80 -17.33
N LYS A 948 0.45 20.92 -16.34
CA LYS A 948 0.35 21.28 -14.90
C LYS A 948 1.37 22.34 -14.47
N THR A 949 2.52 22.44 -15.15
CA THR A 949 3.54 23.47 -14.89
C THR A 949 3.28 24.75 -15.72
N SER A 950 2.83 24.63 -16.97
CA SER A 950 2.53 25.77 -17.87
C SER A 950 1.26 26.56 -17.48
N VAL A 951 0.28 25.90 -16.87
CA VAL A 951 -0.92 26.57 -16.29
C VAL A 951 -0.57 27.41 -15.05
N SER A 952 0.61 27.21 -14.45
CA SER A 952 1.13 28.06 -13.37
C SER A 952 1.90 29.30 -13.89
N LEU A 953 2.46 29.27 -15.12
CA LEU A 953 3.20 30.39 -15.71
C LEU A 953 2.31 31.38 -16.49
N SER A 954 1.23 30.89 -17.12
CA SER A 954 0.27 31.76 -17.83
C SER A 954 -0.62 32.61 -16.88
N ARG A 955 -0.68 32.26 -15.58
CA ARG A 955 -1.30 33.09 -14.54
C ARG A 955 -0.43 34.25 -14.04
N LEU A 956 0.87 34.26 -14.35
CA LEU A 956 1.81 35.30 -13.91
C LEU A 956 1.99 36.45 -14.91
N LEU A 957 1.52 36.31 -16.15
CA LEU A 957 1.73 37.31 -17.22
C LEU A 957 0.46 38.08 -17.66
N CYS A 958 -0.66 37.94 -16.95
CA CYS A 958 -1.91 38.67 -17.26
C CYS A 958 -2.52 39.36 -16.04
N ALA A 959 -1.74 40.20 -15.36
CA ALA A 959 -2.28 41.24 -14.48
C ALA A 959 -2.04 42.61 -15.12
N LYS A 960 -3.04 43.14 -15.84
CA LYS A 960 -3.07 44.56 -16.18
C LYS A 960 -3.46 45.36 -14.92
N PRO A 961 -2.86 46.53 -14.67
CA PRO A 961 -3.19 47.35 -13.51
C PRO A 961 -4.50 48.11 -13.75
N VAL A 962 -5.48 47.98 -12.84
CA VAL A 962 -6.59 48.93 -12.75
C VAL A 962 -6.22 49.95 -11.70
N ALA A 963 -6.13 51.20 -12.16
CA ALA A 963 -5.78 52.38 -11.39
C ALA A 963 -6.82 52.68 -10.30
N THR A 964 -6.30 53.22 -9.21
CA THR A 964 -7.02 53.93 -8.14
C THR A 964 -7.88 55.08 -8.67
N ALA A 965 -9.15 55.12 -8.26
CA ALA A 965 -9.90 56.32 -7.85
C ALA A 965 -11.11 55.90 -7.03
#